data_AF-A0A2G6UG56-F1
#
_entry.id   AF-A0A2G6UG56-F1
#
_cell.length_a   1.000
_cell.length_b   1.000
_cell.length_c   1.000
_cell.angle_alpha   90.00
_cell.angle_beta   90.00
_cell.angle_gamma   90.00
#
_symmetry.space_group_name_H-M   'P 1'
#
loop_
_entity.id
_entity.type
_entity.pdbx_description
1 polymer ?
#
loop_
_entity_poly.entity_id
_entity_poly.type
_entity_poly.pdbx_seq_one_letter_code
_entity_poly.pdbx_strand_id
1 'polypeptide(L)'
;MKKFLLSFVLVFMTLSSLFAQRDTEHWIAPFHYTQGYTQSLYLSTDSLTPFVVTIYSNNISLGTVTISKGSPMIFVVPTARISTNLASEVFNVIDKGLYLQATKPFYCTLRMVSSTTHAEIVTSKGKAGIGKEFYVANTPSTATSNNFTAGVLATENNTVVTATWTGSVTFIGGTPTGNTHTFTLNKGQSFIFAGIAAGTAPFMGAKIVSDKPITLTNGNVNGNFGNSTASGSDAILDQSVPVERLGSTFAMVRTRSTTADLEGAIVIATENNTQIFLNGSTTPVATINQGQWYRISGDSYVAQGISGHYNMLVSSSKNVYLYQLVSVGDSSATCGFNYIPPLNCFLPRKIDEIPLINEMPLPNPTPSGTLIKLNILTEAGATVLVNNVAPTAAQGPYPLIGNPAWVTYGIEGVTGNLTINSTKAVTAGINGGYSTSGYGGYFAGFSSIPIIAKQTGDCVPGIVLEVDDSYETYQWYLNGGAITGATSHTYTPTTGGNYTVKVTMGTCPPVTTPVYKVFTCLKQTTQSVNICGSKVIIPTFSSSTQSPVTSTVTIVAQPTHGTVTINPSTGAITYIPQAGYLGADAIIYKFCGNAQEFVDCEQVTLNLNLVPFVLTDRTIKACQYAGKGYFDLTTANVTDNAVPTTKKFYPTLADLNANTNQITNPTNYFSGAGIIHVRVTTSEGCVGNAKITLDFFPTPVVNEATLTVCFIENNETKGTFNLTTAVITNETPVTKKYYPTFTDASNGTNEIMSPIPTVYISSNSSVYARVFNSNGCYAIAKINLTVTPPKRSTVLKDQFICIDDRTTLDAGAGFQSYLWSTGATTQTIQGVPVGSYWVTLQNEGCYIKQFVSVKKANEPVVTSIEISNNTATINVEGGTAPYKYAVDTPSNWQNSNVFTNLTRGQHTFYVKDALDCTPVSVELTVPNLVNAITPNGDNVNDVLDYSELAYKGNLTFVIYDRYGNKLFTGDKYNNYKWDGKSSGKGIFTGTYWYHINWNEPNAQKTPVKFTGWILVKNRE
;
A
#
# COMPACT_ATOMS: atom_id res chain seq x y z
N MET A 1 7.98 -46.86 5.55
CA MET A 1 7.59 -47.14 6.96
C MET A 1 8.67 -46.57 7.88
N LYS A 2 8.25 -45.91 8.98
CA LYS A 2 9.05 -45.42 10.12
C LYS A 2 10.03 -44.26 9.85
N LYS A 3 9.51 -43.03 9.73
CA LYS A 3 10.17 -41.76 10.13
C LYS A 3 9.25 -40.52 9.97
N PHE A 4 7.95 -40.66 10.28
CA PHE A 4 6.96 -39.58 10.07
C PHE A 4 5.94 -39.44 11.23
N LEU A 5 6.37 -39.71 12.47
CA LEU A 5 5.46 -39.86 13.62
C LEU A 5 6.01 -39.21 14.90
N LEU A 6 6.63 -38.02 14.78
CA LEU A 6 7.07 -37.24 15.95
C LEU A 6 6.61 -35.77 15.93
N SER A 7 5.73 -35.38 15.01
CA SER A 7 5.25 -34.00 14.87
C SER A 7 3.74 -33.83 15.05
N PHE A 8 3.02 -34.85 15.55
CA PHE A 8 1.54 -34.86 15.57
C PHE A 8 0.89 -35.17 16.93
N VAL A 9 1.52 -34.81 18.05
CA VAL A 9 0.94 -34.98 19.41
C VAL A 9 1.01 -33.68 20.23
N LEU A 10 0.87 -32.52 19.59
CA LEU A 10 0.93 -31.22 20.28
C LEU A 10 -0.18 -30.29 19.80
N VAL A 11 -1.41 -30.80 19.75
CA VAL A 11 -2.62 -29.98 19.60
C VAL A 11 -3.68 -30.56 20.52
N PHE A 12 -3.92 -29.89 21.64
CA PHE A 12 -5.19 -29.70 22.36
C PHE A 12 -4.88 -29.27 23.80
N MET A 13 -4.57 -27.97 23.98
CA MET A 13 -4.89 -27.28 25.24
C MET A 13 -5.28 -25.84 24.91
N THR A 14 -6.53 -25.52 25.18
CA THR A 14 -7.08 -24.16 25.27
C THR A 14 -6.38 -23.44 26.43
N LEU A 15 -5.85 -22.23 26.17
CA LEU A 15 -5.15 -21.44 27.18
C LEU A 15 -5.92 -20.15 27.44
N SER A 16 -6.51 -20.10 28.64
CA SER A 16 -7.10 -18.93 29.28
C SER A 16 -6.02 -17.93 29.71
N SER A 17 -6.37 -16.64 29.74
CA SER A 17 -5.50 -15.51 30.07
C SER A 17 -5.14 -15.49 31.56
N LEU A 18 -4.11 -16.21 32.01
CA LEU A 18 -3.75 -16.25 33.44
C LEU A 18 -2.91 -15.02 33.82
N PHE A 19 -3.51 -14.10 34.58
CA PHE A 19 -2.72 -13.23 35.45
C PHE A 19 -2.42 -14.01 36.73
N ALA A 20 -1.46 -13.55 37.51
CA ALA A 20 -1.23 -14.13 38.83
C ALA A 20 -2.40 -13.78 39.79
N GLN A 21 -2.23 -13.92 41.10
CA GLN A 21 -3.23 -13.69 42.16
C GLN A 21 -4.14 -12.43 42.05
N ARG A 22 -3.76 -11.46 41.21
CA ARG A 22 -4.59 -10.39 40.68
C ARG A 22 -5.10 -10.79 39.29
N ASP A 23 -6.31 -11.31 39.16
CA ASP A 23 -6.85 -11.81 37.89
C ASP A 23 -8.29 -11.34 37.66
N THR A 24 -8.79 -11.47 36.44
CA THR A 24 -10.18 -11.20 36.08
C THR A 24 -11.10 -12.34 36.48
N GLU A 25 -10.56 -13.53 36.76
CA GLU A 25 -11.34 -14.70 37.20
C GLU A 25 -10.68 -15.43 38.36
N HIS A 26 -11.52 -15.87 39.30
CA HIS A 26 -11.10 -16.63 40.47
C HIS A 26 -11.99 -17.85 40.66
N TRP A 27 -11.36 -18.98 40.98
CA TRP A 27 -12.03 -20.25 41.26
C TRP A 27 -11.63 -20.71 42.65
N ILE A 28 -12.58 -21.16 43.48
CA ILE A 28 -12.30 -21.68 44.82
C ILE A 28 -13.11 -22.97 45.00
N ALA A 29 -12.41 -24.10 45.18
CA ALA A 29 -13.06 -25.38 45.39
C ALA A 29 -13.66 -25.49 46.79
N PRO A 30 -14.75 -26.26 46.96
CA PRO A 30 -15.39 -26.40 48.25
C PRO A 30 -14.63 -27.33 49.20
N PHE A 31 -14.92 -27.26 50.49
CA PHE A 31 -14.25 -28.08 51.50
C PHE A 31 -15.23 -28.69 52.50
N HIS A 32 -14.81 -29.81 53.10
CA HIS A 32 -15.55 -30.46 54.17
C HIS A 32 -15.18 -29.87 55.54
N TYR A 33 -16.19 -29.58 56.37
CA TYR A 33 -16.00 -29.07 57.72
C TYR A 33 -16.64 -29.98 58.77
N THR A 34 -16.09 -29.98 59.98
CA THR A 34 -16.70 -30.63 61.15
C THR A 34 -17.28 -29.61 62.14
N GLN A 35 -16.82 -28.36 62.09
CA GLN A 35 -17.36 -27.21 62.84
C GLN A 35 -17.80 -26.11 61.87
N GLY A 36 -18.89 -25.41 62.17
CA GLY A 36 -19.45 -24.40 61.27
C GLY A 36 -18.60 -23.12 61.21
N TYR A 37 -18.48 -22.53 60.01
CA TYR A 37 -17.75 -21.27 59.78
C TYR A 37 -18.62 -20.24 59.09
N THR A 38 -18.48 -18.98 59.50
CA THR A 38 -18.91 -17.82 58.72
C THR A 38 -17.82 -17.49 57.71
N GLN A 39 -18.19 -17.21 56.47
CA GLN A 39 -17.23 -17.05 55.38
C GLN A 39 -17.56 -15.83 54.53
N SER A 40 -16.55 -15.12 54.08
CA SER A 40 -16.72 -13.97 53.19
C SER A 40 -15.56 -13.81 52.24
N LEU A 41 -15.86 -13.33 51.04
CA LEU A 41 -14.87 -12.94 50.05
C LEU A 41 -14.46 -11.50 50.33
N TYR A 42 -13.16 -11.25 50.40
CA TYR A 42 -12.58 -9.91 50.48
C TYR A 42 -11.95 -9.60 49.12
N LEU A 43 -12.49 -8.57 48.46
CA LEU A 43 -12.23 -8.25 47.05
C LEU A 43 -11.67 -6.84 46.92
N SER A 44 -10.65 -6.67 46.08
CA SER A 44 -9.91 -5.41 45.94
C SER A 44 -9.13 -5.32 44.63
N THR A 45 -8.70 -4.12 44.26
CA THR A 45 -8.06 -3.86 42.97
C THR A 45 -7.18 -2.61 43.07
N ASP A 46 -6.20 -2.46 42.19
CA ASP A 46 -5.50 -1.20 41.98
C ASP A 46 -6.17 -0.28 40.95
N SER A 47 -7.28 -0.71 40.35
CA SER A 47 -8.00 0.13 39.40
C SER A 47 -8.71 1.29 40.10
N LEU A 48 -8.33 2.52 39.75
CA LEU A 48 -9.03 3.73 40.19
C LEU A 48 -10.46 3.82 39.62
N THR A 49 -10.74 3.18 38.49
CA THR A 49 -12.08 3.15 37.89
C THR A 49 -12.90 2.01 38.50
N PRO A 50 -14.07 2.29 39.08
CA PRO A 50 -14.95 1.24 39.59
C PRO A 50 -15.39 0.24 38.53
N PHE A 51 -15.45 -1.04 38.90
CA PHE A 51 -15.99 -2.11 38.06
C PHE A 51 -16.68 -3.19 38.89
N VAL A 52 -17.56 -3.96 38.24
CA VAL A 52 -18.37 -4.99 38.87
C VAL A 52 -17.65 -6.34 38.85
N VAL A 53 -17.62 -7.01 40.01
CA VAL A 53 -17.28 -8.42 40.17
C VAL A 53 -18.58 -9.20 40.37
N THR A 54 -18.80 -10.21 39.55
CA THR A 54 -19.96 -11.13 39.68
C THR A 54 -19.50 -12.44 40.29
N ILE A 55 -20.23 -12.91 41.31
CA ILE A 55 -19.95 -14.14 42.04
C ILE A 55 -20.95 -15.22 41.63
N TYR A 56 -20.46 -16.41 41.35
CA TYR A 56 -21.25 -17.57 40.91
C TYR A 56 -20.97 -18.80 41.77
N SER A 57 -21.94 -19.70 41.84
CA SER A 57 -21.77 -21.08 42.32
C SER A 57 -22.63 -22.01 41.48
N ASN A 58 -22.04 -23.09 40.96
CA ASN A 58 -22.67 -23.96 39.94
C ASN A 58 -23.32 -23.19 38.78
N ASN A 59 -22.60 -22.20 38.21
CA ASN A 59 -23.07 -21.30 37.16
C ASN A 59 -24.29 -20.40 37.51
N ILE A 60 -24.75 -20.41 38.75
CA ILE A 60 -25.82 -19.54 39.24
C ILE A 60 -25.19 -18.31 39.89
N SER A 61 -25.60 -17.11 39.48
CA SER A 61 -25.13 -15.87 40.11
C SER A 61 -25.63 -15.77 41.55
N LEU A 62 -24.71 -15.59 42.50
CA LEU A 62 -25.00 -15.34 43.91
C LEU A 62 -25.16 -13.85 44.21
N GLY A 63 -24.61 -12.98 43.35
CA GLY A 63 -24.66 -11.53 43.49
C GLY A 63 -23.47 -10.83 42.84
N THR A 64 -23.41 -9.52 43.01
CA THR A 64 -22.36 -8.65 42.47
C THR A 64 -21.85 -7.69 43.54
N VAL A 65 -20.59 -7.27 43.41
CA VAL A 65 -20.03 -6.13 44.16
C VAL A 65 -19.31 -5.19 43.20
N THR A 66 -19.26 -3.90 43.52
CA THR A 66 -18.50 -2.91 42.74
C THR A 66 -17.26 -2.53 43.54
N ILE A 67 -16.07 -2.74 42.97
CA ILE A 67 -14.79 -2.44 43.64
C ILE A 67 -14.01 -1.37 42.86
N SER A 68 -13.20 -0.61 43.58
CA SER A 68 -12.16 0.28 43.05
C SER A 68 -11.03 0.40 44.07
N LYS A 69 -9.88 0.91 43.63
CA LYS A 69 -8.72 1.18 44.50
C LYS A 69 -9.13 2.06 45.67
N GLY A 70 -8.79 1.63 46.89
CA GLY A 70 -9.13 2.29 48.14
C GLY A 70 -10.57 2.03 48.62
N SER A 71 -11.35 1.24 47.87
CA SER A 71 -12.73 0.86 48.20
C SER A 71 -12.94 -0.64 47.98
N PRO A 72 -12.27 -1.49 48.77
CA PRO A 72 -12.48 -2.94 48.70
C PRO A 72 -13.89 -3.29 49.20
N MET A 73 -14.42 -4.42 48.71
CA MET A 73 -15.75 -4.90 49.09
C MET A 73 -15.70 -6.29 49.70
N ILE A 74 -16.61 -6.53 50.65
CA ILE A 74 -16.83 -7.81 51.29
C ILE A 74 -18.11 -8.42 50.73
N PHE A 75 -18.07 -9.70 50.34
CA PHE A 75 -19.25 -10.47 49.94
C PHE A 75 -19.43 -11.67 50.87
N VAL A 76 -20.53 -11.71 51.61
CA VAL A 76 -20.85 -12.84 52.50
C VAL A 76 -21.23 -14.06 51.66
N VAL A 77 -20.50 -15.17 51.87
CA VAL A 77 -20.74 -16.40 51.10
C VAL A 77 -21.70 -17.31 51.87
N PRO A 78 -22.83 -17.73 51.28
CA PRO A 78 -23.69 -18.72 51.91
C PRO A 78 -22.94 -20.05 52.11
N THR A 79 -22.91 -20.59 53.32
CA THR A 79 -22.19 -21.82 53.67
C THR A 79 -22.49 -22.98 52.72
N ALA A 80 -23.77 -23.15 52.34
CA ALA A 80 -24.22 -24.22 51.44
C ALA A 80 -23.62 -24.16 50.02
N ARG A 81 -22.96 -23.05 49.64
CA ARG A 81 -22.34 -22.85 48.33
C ARG A 81 -20.84 -23.11 48.29
N ILE A 82 -20.18 -23.29 49.43
CA ILE A 82 -18.71 -23.39 49.49
C ILE A 82 -18.20 -24.48 50.44
N SER A 83 -19.03 -24.96 51.39
CA SER A 83 -18.60 -26.02 52.30
C SER A 83 -19.75 -26.97 52.66
N THR A 84 -19.41 -28.14 53.19
CA THR A 84 -20.37 -29.14 53.66
C THR A 84 -19.88 -29.93 54.87
N ASN A 85 -20.81 -30.40 55.70
CA ASN A 85 -20.60 -31.40 56.74
C ASN A 85 -21.44 -32.67 56.50
N LEU A 86 -22.12 -32.77 55.36
CA LEU A 86 -23.01 -33.89 55.05
C LEU A 86 -22.19 -35.01 54.42
N ALA A 87 -22.19 -36.18 55.04
CA ALA A 87 -21.49 -37.36 54.51
C ALA A 87 -21.99 -37.77 53.11
N SER A 88 -23.26 -37.50 52.78
CA SER A 88 -23.84 -37.75 51.45
C SER A 88 -23.32 -36.81 50.35
N GLU A 89 -22.70 -35.69 50.71
CA GLU A 89 -22.11 -34.72 49.77
C GLU A 89 -20.59 -34.89 49.63
N VAL A 90 -19.98 -35.77 50.42
CA VAL A 90 -18.55 -36.13 50.31
C VAL A 90 -18.44 -37.39 49.46
N PHE A 91 -17.34 -37.53 48.72
CA PHE A 91 -17.12 -38.65 47.81
C PHE A 91 -18.22 -38.80 46.72
N ASN A 92 -18.91 -37.69 46.41
CA ASN A 92 -19.97 -37.60 45.41
C ASN A 92 -19.82 -36.31 44.60
N VAL A 93 -20.40 -36.29 43.40
CA VAL A 93 -20.48 -35.07 42.58
C VAL A 93 -21.51 -34.13 43.19
N ILE A 94 -21.11 -32.88 43.43
CA ILE A 94 -21.94 -31.85 44.09
C ILE A 94 -21.80 -30.48 43.43
N ASP A 95 -22.75 -29.59 43.72
CA ASP A 95 -22.90 -28.28 43.06
C ASP A 95 -22.40 -27.11 43.94
N LYS A 96 -21.25 -27.30 44.60
CA LYS A 96 -20.61 -26.29 45.47
C LYS A 96 -19.29 -25.79 44.87
N GLY A 97 -18.78 -24.71 45.42
CA GLY A 97 -17.60 -24.00 44.93
C GLY A 97 -17.98 -22.63 44.37
N LEU A 98 -16.97 -21.77 44.24
CA LEU A 98 -17.14 -20.38 43.82
C LEU A 98 -16.37 -20.11 42.53
N TYR A 99 -17.02 -19.34 41.65
CA TYR A 99 -16.41 -18.74 40.47
C TYR A 99 -16.70 -17.25 40.50
N LEU A 100 -15.68 -16.41 40.38
CA LEU A 100 -15.81 -14.96 40.31
C LEU A 100 -15.27 -14.46 38.98
N GLN A 101 -15.93 -13.45 38.41
CA GLN A 101 -15.53 -12.84 37.14
C GLN A 101 -15.75 -11.33 37.14
N ALA A 102 -14.82 -10.59 36.53
CA ALA A 102 -14.92 -9.14 36.34
C ALA A 102 -14.27 -8.70 35.01
N THR A 103 -14.48 -7.44 34.63
CA THR A 103 -13.87 -6.85 33.41
C THR A 103 -12.44 -6.37 33.63
N LYS A 104 -11.98 -6.25 34.88
CA LYS A 104 -10.62 -5.83 35.23
C LYS A 104 -10.04 -6.74 36.33
N PRO A 105 -8.71 -6.87 36.42
CA PRO A 105 -8.08 -7.72 37.43
C PRO A 105 -8.34 -7.26 38.87
N PHE A 106 -8.52 -8.22 39.78
CA PHE A 106 -8.74 -8.00 41.21
C PHE A 106 -8.08 -9.09 42.06
N TYR A 107 -7.84 -8.82 43.33
CA TYR A 107 -7.44 -9.82 44.31
C TYR A 107 -8.66 -10.40 45.01
N CYS A 108 -8.59 -11.70 45.34
CA CYS A 108 -9.66 -12.41 46.03
C CYS A 108 -9.10 -13.29 47.15
N THR A 109 -9.64 -13.11 48.36
CA THR A 109 -9.41 -14.06 49.47
C THR A 109 -10.73 -14.52 50.05
N LEU A 110 -10.86 -15.81 50.30
CA LEU A 110 -11.95 -16.36 51.10
C LEU A 110 -11.46 -16.43 52.54
N ARG A 111 -12.05 -15.60 53.41
CA ARG A 111 -11.77 -15.63 54.85
C ARG A 111 -12.88 -16.38 55.55
N MET A 112 -12.51 -17.23 56.50
CA MET A 112 -13.45 -18.03 57.27
C MET A 112 -13.14 -17.95 58.75
N VAL A 113 -14.18 -17.95 59.57
CA VAL A 113 -14.05 -17.89 61.03
C VAL A 113 -15.18 -18.66 61.72
N SER A 114 -14.85 -19.37 62.79
CA SER A 114 -15.81 -20.00 63.69
C SER A 114 -15.74 -19.29 65.03
N SER A 115 -16.70 -18.38 65.27
CA SER A 115 -16.72 -17.51 66.45
C SER A 115 -15.36 -16.86 66.68
N THR A 116 -14.67 -17.21 67.75
CA THR A 116 -13.40 -16.60 68.16
C THR A 116 -12.28 -17.60 68.28
N THR A 117 -12.51 -18.83 67.81
CA THR A 117 -11.68 -19.99 68.16
C THR A 117 -10.97 -20.61 66.99
N HIS A 118 -11.52 -20.47 65.77
CA HIS A 118 -10.93 -21.00 64.54
C HIS A 118 -11.02 -19.99 63.40
N ALA A 119 -10.00 -19.91 62.56
CA ALA A 119 -9.95 -19.01 61.42
C ALA A 119 -9.05 -19.56 60.31
N GLU A 120 -9.25 -19.10 59.07
CA GLU A 120 -8.24 -19.27 58.00
C GLU A 120 -8.47 -18.27 56.86
N ILE A 121 -7.43 -18.02 56.06
CA ILE A 121 -7.50 -17.26 54.80
C ILE A 121 -7.09 -18.16 53.63
N VAL A 122 -8.06 -18.52 52.78
CA VAL A 122 -7.75 -19.13 51.49
C VAL A 122 -7.48 -18.02 50.47
N THR A 123 -6.22 -17.81 50.15
CA THR A 123 -5.82 -16.79 49.17
C THR A 123 -5.98 -17.34 47.77
N SER A 124 -6.89 -16.80 46.97
CA SER A 124 -7.13 -17.32 45.63
C SER A 124 -5.96 -17.02 44.70
N LYS A 125 -5.49 -18.01 43.96
CA LYS A 125 -4.39 -17.92 42.99
C LYS A 125 -4.84 -17.42 41.61
N GLY A 126 -6.07 -16.92 41.48
CA GLY A 126 -6.65 -16.50 40.20
C GLY A 126 -6.70 -17.67 39.22
N LYS A 127 -6.49 -17.42 37.93
CA LYS A 127 -6.38 -18.52 36.97
C LYS A 127 -5.02 -19.23 37.07
N ALA A 128 -4.00 -18.69 37.75
CA ALA A 128 -2.79 -19.46 38.04
C ALA A 128 -3.07 -20.68 38.97
N GLY A 129 -4.21 -20.68 39.67
CA GLY A 129 -4.68 -21.81 40.50
C GLY A 129 -5.49 -22.87 39.76
N ILE A 130 -5.64 -22.78 38.43
CA ILE A 130 -6.32 -23.80 37.62
C ILE A 130 -5.32 -24.55 36.72
N GLY A 131 -5.50 -25.85 36.56
CA GLY A 131 -4.64 -26.68 35.72
C GLY A 131 -5.08 -28.14 35.72
N LYS A 132 -4.22 -29.05 35.27
CA LYS A 132 -4.63 -30.45 35.03
C LYS A 132 -4.04 -31.47 35.98
N GLU A 133 -2.91 -31.16 36.61
CA GLU A 133 -2.22 -32.08 37.52
C GLU A 133 -1.89 -31.38 38.84
N PHE A 134 -2.27 -32.00 39.96
CA PHE A 134 -2.06 -31.50 41.31
C PHE A 134 -1.64 -32.61 42.27
N TYR A 135 -0.99 -32.21 43.37
CA TYR A 135 -0.78 -33.07 44.53
C TYR A 135 -1.50 -32.48 45.76
N VAL A 136 -2.14 -33.35 46.52
CA VAL A 136 -2.90 -32.95 47.73
C VAL A 136 -1.94 -32.64 48.88
N ALA A 137 -2.14 -31.50 49.54
CA ALA A 137 -1.46 -31.13 50.77
C ALA A 137 -2.42 -31.13 51.95
N ASN A 138 -1.90 -31.48 53.12
CA ASN A 138 -2.53 -31.38 54.43
C ASN A 138 -1.42 -31.44 55.50
N THR A 139 -1.80 -31.40 56.76
CA THR A 139 -0.86 -31.38 57.88
C THR A 139 -0.50 -32.79 58.35
N PRO A 140 0.76 -33.03 58.80
CA PRO A 140 1.25 -34.35 59.22
C PRO A 140 0.86 -34.70 60.68
N SER A 141 -0.33 -34.31 61.13
CA SER A 141 -0.77 -34.52 62.51
C SER A 141 -0.82 -35.99 62.90
N THR A 142 -0.51 -36.28 64.16
CA THR A 142 -0.72 -37.61 64.77
C THR A 142 -2.05 -37.71 65.52
N ALA A 143 -2.82 -36.61 65.62
CA ALA A 143 -4.09 -36.58 66.34
C ALA A 143 -5.20 -37.29 65.56
N THR A 144 -5.86 -38.26 66.20
CA THR A 144 -6.92 -39.07 65.58
C THR A 144 -8.24 -38.32 65.36
N SER A 145 -8.41 -37.16 65.99
CA SER A 145 -9.57 -36.27 65.81
C SER A 145 -9.45 -35.34 64.60
N ASN A 146 -8.27 -35.24 63.99
CA ASN A 146 -8.05 -34.32 62.89
C ASN A 146 -8.63 -34.87 61.59
N ASN A 147 -9.05 -33.99 60.69
CA ASN A 147 -9.60 -34.35 59.39
C ASN A 147 -8.67 -33.90 58.27
N PHE A 148 -8.85 -34.41 57.06
CA PHE A 148 -8.33 -33.79 55.84
C PHE A 148 -9.47 -33.47 54.90
N THR A 149 -9.25 -32.51 54.00
CA THR A 149 -10.16 -32.18 52.91
C THR A 149 -9.37 -31.83 51.66
N ALA A 150 -9.86 -32.25 50.50
CA ALA A 150 -9.36 -31.88 49.19
C ALA A 150 -10.55 -31.76 48.23
N GLY A 151 -10.94 -30.51 47.97
CA GLY A 151 -12.01 -30.18 47.04
C GLY A 151 -11.49 -29.96 45.64
N VAL A 152 -12.15 -30.54 44.65
CA VAL A 152 -11.91 -30.34 43.23
C VAL A 152 -13.10 -29.61 42.64
N LEU A 153 -12.88 -28.52 41.89
CA LEU A 153 -13.92 -27.79 41.16
C LEU A 153 -13.57 -27.70 39.67
N ALA A 154 -14.52 -28.06 38.81
CA ALA A 154 -14.31 -28.07 37.36
C ALA A 154 -14.63 -26.71 36.70
N THR A 155 -13.76 -26.30 35.78
CA THR A 155 -13.89 -25.03 35.04
C THR A 155 -14.61 -25.20 33.69
N GLU A 156 -14.77 -26.44 33.23
CA GLU A 156 -15.35 -26.81 31.93
C GLU A 156 -16.31 -28.00 32.08
N ASN A 157 -17.20 -28.19 31.09
CA ASN A 157 -18.13 -29.32 31.07
C ASN A 157 -17.44 -30.63 30.70
N ASN A 158 -17.98 -31.75 31.19
CA ASN A 158 -17.45 -33.09 30.92
C ASN A 158 -15.95 -33.21 31.26
N THR A 159 -15.51 -32.66 32.39
CA THR A 159 -14.15 -32.79 32.90
C THR A 159 -14.02 -34.11 33.64
N VAL A 160 -13.13 -34.98 33.17
CA VAL A 160 -12.84 -36.27 33.78
C VAL A 160 -11.65 -36.09 34.72
N VAL A 161 -11.83 -36.45 35.99
CA VAL A 161 -10.82 -36.34 37.04
C VAL A 161 -10.52 -37.71 37.61
N THR A 162 -9.25 -38.03 37.76
CA THR A 162 -8.74 -39.24 38.39
C THR A 162 -7.84 -38.88 39.56
N ALA A 163 -8.21 -39.34 40.75
CA ALA A 163 -7.38 -39.27 41.95
C ALA A 163 -6.68 -40.62 42.19
N THR A 164 -5.40 -40.59 42.54
CA THR A 164 -4.61 -41.78 42.90
C THR A 164 -3.80 -41.49 44.16
N TRP A 165 -3.83 -42.40 45.14
CA TRP A 165 -3.15 -42.24 46.42
C TRP A 165 -2.38 -43.50 46.81
N THR A 166 -1.73 -43.48 47.97
CA THR A 166 -0.98 -44.63 48.50
C THR A 166 -1.48 -44.98 49.90
N GLY A 167 -1.24 -46.22 50.35
CA GLY A 167 -1.74 -46.69 51.64
C GLY A 167 -3.27 -46.86 51.69
N SER A 168 -3.80 -47.07 52.90
CA SER A 168 -5.25 -47.19 53.14
C SER A 168 -5.79 -45.85 53.65
N VAL A 169 -6.87 -45.37 53.05
CA VAL A 169 -7.55 -44.11 53.43
C VAL A 169 -9.01 -44.40 53.75
N THR A 170 -9.49 -43.93 54.88
CA THR A 170 -10.92 -43.95 55.24
C THR A 170 -11.56 -42.63 54.84
N PHE A 171 -12.31 -42.63 53.73
CA PHE A 171 -13.08 -41.47 53.30
C PHE A 171 -14.43 -41.41 54.01
N ILE A 172 -14.91 -40.19 54.23
CA ILE A 172 -16.29 -39.92 54.63
C ILE A 172 -17.17 -40.09 53.39
N GLY A 173 -18.31 -40.79 53.52
CA GLY A 173 -19.29 -40.92 52.44
C GLY A 173 -18.95 -41.92 51.33
N GLY A 174 -17.75 -42.52 51.33
CA GLY A 174 -17.32 -43.46 50.28
C GLY A 174 -16.33 -44.51 50.75
N THR A 175 -16.39 -45.68 50.10
CA THR A 175 -15.53 -46.85 50.39
C THR A 175 -14.91 -47.36 49.09
N PRO A 176 -13.86 -46.70 48.55
CA PRO A 176 -13.23 -47.12 47.30
C PRO A 176 -12.62 -48.52 47.43
N THR A 177 -12.72 -49.31 46.36
CA THR A 177 -12.22 -50.70 46.30
C THR A 177 -10.72 -50.79 46.01
N GLY A 178 -10.06 -49.66 45.78
CA GLY A 178 -8.62 -49.56 45.53
C GLY A 178 -8.13 -48.14 45.76
N ASN A 179 -6.89 -47.86 45.36
CA ASN A 179 -6.22 -46.57 45.61
C ASN A 179 -6.37 -45.56 44.47
N THR A 180 -7.44 -45.69 43.69
CA THR A 180 -7.76 -44.78 42.60
C THR A 180 -9.26 -44.57 42.50
N HIS A 181 -9.68 -43.38 42.08
CA HIS A 181 -11.07 -43.04 41.86
C HIS A 181 -11.20 -42.05 40.70
N THR A 182 -12.10 -42.33 39.75
CA THR A 182 -12.37 -41.50 38.58
C THR A 182 -13.83 -41.06 38.57
N PHE A 183 -14.06 -39.79 38.27
CA PHE A 183 -15.39 -39.18 38.21
C PHE A 183 -15.42 -38.07 37.15
N THR A 184 -16.62 -37.70 36.71
CA THR A 184 -16.84 -36.66 35.70
C THR A 184 -17.62 -35.49 36.29
N LEU A 185 -17.16 -34.27 36.04
CA LEU A 185 -17.77 -33.03 36.49
C LEU A 185 -18.19 -32.17 35.30
N ASN A 186 -19.32 -31.47 35.43
CA ASN A 186 -19.61 -30.32 34.57
C ASN A 186 -19.02 -29.03 35.16
N LYS A 187 -18.96 -27.97 34.35
CA LYS A 187 -18.47 -26.65 34.80
C LYS A 187 -19.27 -26.21 36.03
N GLY A 188 -18.57 -25.80 37.09
CA GLY A 188 -19.21 -25.36 38.33
C GLY A 188 -19.62 -26.50 39.28
N GLN A 189 -19.50 -27.77 38.85
CA GLN A 189 -19.62 -28.93 39.74
C GLN A 189 -18.28 -29.27 40.37
N SER A 190 -18.35 -29.93 41.52
CA SER A 190 -17.20 -30.24 42.36
C SER A 190 -17.31 -31.63 42.98
N PHE A 191 -16.20 -32.07 43.56
CA PHE A 191 -16.08 -33.31 44.30
C PHE A 191 -15.17 -33.09 45.50
N ILE A 192 -15.55 -33.59 46.67
CA ILE A 192 -14.76 -33.44 47.90
C ILE A 192 -14.26 -34.80 48.36
N PHE A 193 -12.94 -34.93 48.47
CA PHE A 193 -12.30 -35.99 49.24
C PHE A 193 -12.12 -35.49 50.67
N ALA A 194 -12.72 -36.16 51.65
CA ALA A 194 -12.50 -35.86 53.05
C ALA A 194 -12.48 -37.15 53.87
N GLY A 195 -11.77 -37.13 54.99
CA GLY A 195 -11.57 -38.30 55.83
C GLY A 195 -10.90 -37.94 57.16
N ILE A 196 -10.67 -38.97 57.98
CA ILE A 196 -9.95 -38.83 59.25
C ILE A 196 -8.44 -38.82 58.95
N ALA A 197 -7.71 -37.89 59.56
CA ALA A 197 -6.27 -37.71 59.40
C ALA A 197 -5.46 -38.50 60.44
N ALA A 198 -5.91 -39.69 60.86
CA ALA A 198 -5.18 -40.53 61.80
C ALA A 198 -3.94 -41.18 61.12
N GLY A 199 -2.77 -41.14 61.76
CA GLY A 199 -1.52 -41.72 61.24
C GLY A 199 -0.72 -40.79 60.31
N THR A 200 0.19 -41.33 59.49
CA THR A 200 1.13 -40.56 58.62
C THR A 200 0.47 -39.91 57.40
N ALA A 201 -0.71 -39.29 57.54
CA ALA A 201 -1.40 -38.53 56.51
C ALA A 201 -1.62 -39.32 55.19
N PRO A 202 -2.42 -40.40 55.19
CA PRO A 202 -2.45 -41.37 54.09
C PRO A 202 -2.97 -40.82 52.74
N PHE A 203 -3.64 -39.67 52.73
CA PHE A 203 -4.06 -38.98 51.49
C PHE A 203 -3.16 -37.78 51.10
N MET A 204 -2.16 -37.43 51.91
CA MET A 204 -1.17 -36.42 51.55
C MET A 204 -0.31 -36.91 50.39
N GLY A 205 -0.07 -36.06 49.40
CA GLY A 205 0.63 -36.42 48.17
C GLY A 205 -0.18 -37.30 47.22
N ALA A 206 -1.50 -37.43 47.43
CA ALA A 206 -2.39 -38.00 46.42
C ALA A 206 -2.31 -37.18 45.12
N LYS A 207 -2.15 -37.87 44.00
CA LYS A 207 -2.07 -37.29 42.67
C LYS A 207 -3.47 -37.12 42.09
N ILE A 208 -3.82 -35.91 41.69
CA ILE A 208 -5.07 -35.58 41.01
C ILE A 208 -4.74 -35.21 39.56
N VAL A 209 -5.29 -35.94 38.59
CA VAL A 209 -5.10 -35.72 37.15
C VAL A 209 -6.45 -35.49 36.49
N SER A 210 -6.52 -34.56 35.55
CA SER A 210 -7.74 -34.26 34.80
C SER A 210 -7.44 -34.02 33.32
N ASP A 211 -8.43 -34.24 32.46
CA ASP A 211 -8.34 -33.97 31.02
C ASP A 211 -8.50 -32.47 30.69
N LYS A 212 -9.21 -31.73 31.54
CA LYS A 212 -9.51 -30.30 31.45
C LYS A 212 -9.20 -29.57 32.76
N PRO A 213 -8.99 -28.24 32.75
CA PRO A 213 -8.58 -27.52 33.95
C PRO A 213 -9.57 -27.62 35.12
N ILE A 214 -9.02 -27.92 36.30
CA ILE A 214 -9.71 -27.90 37.59
C ILE A 214 -8.98 -26.94 38.54
N THR A 215 -9.61 -26.63 39.66
CA THR A 215 -8.91 -26.06 40.82
C THR A 215 -8.99 -26.96 42.05
N LEU A 216 -8.00 -26.85 42.94
CA LEU A 216 -7.87 -27.66 44.14
C LEU A 216 -7.67 -26.79 45.39
N THR A 217 -8.58 -26.92 46.36
CA THR A 217 -8.45 -26.39 47.73
C THR A 217 -8.24 -27.56 48.66
N ASN A 218 -7.18 -27.55 49.45
CA ASN A 218 -6.81 -28.69 50.28
C ASN A 218 -6.31 -28.25 51.67
N GLY A 219 -6.21 -29.22 52.58
CA GLY A 219 -5.73 -29.03 53.93
C GLY A 219 -6.56 -29.75 54.97
N ASN A 220 -6.81 -29.09 56.10
CA ASN A 220 -7.58 -29.58 57.24
C ASN A 220 -8.55 -28.46 57.69
N VAL A 221 -9.77 -28.79 58.09
CA VAL A 221 -10.71 -27.80 58.70
C VAL A 221 -10.84 -28.01 60.21
N ASN A 222 -10.33 -29.14 60.68
CA ASN A 222 -10.07 -29.46 62.06
C ASN A 222 -8.70 -30.14 62.09
N GLY A 223 -7.62 -29.35 62.13
CA GLY A 223 -6.24 -29.84 62.05
C GLY A 223 -5.30 -29.11 63.00
N ASN A 224 -4.15 -29.73 63.25
CA ASN A 224 -2.99 -29.12 63.90
C ASN A 224 -1.73 -29.81 63.35
N PHE A 225 -0.55 -29.34 63.73
CA PHE A 225 0.70 -30.01 63.37
C PHE A 225 1.70 -30.11 64.53
N GLY A 226 1.27 -29.88 65.77
CA GLY A 226 2.12 -30.11 66.94
C GLY A 226 2.39 -31.60 67.16
N ASN A 227 3.66 -32.02 67.15
CA ASN A 227 4.11 -33.37 67.47
C ASN A 227 3.83 -33.77 68.94
N SER A 228 3.62 -32.80 69.84
CA SER A 228 3.60 -33.00 71.30
C SER A 228 2.23 -32.86 71.99
N THR A 229 1.14 -32.57 71.25
CA THR A 229 -0.19 -32.34 71.85
C THR A 229 -1.32 -33.00 71.06
N ALA A 230 -2.17 -33.77 71.74
CA ALA A 230 -3.39 -34.37 71.17
C ALA A 230 -4.60 -33.41 71.21
N SER A 231 -4.39 -32.13 71.55
CA SER A 231 -5.44 -31.15 71.83
C SER A 231 -5.13 -29.82 71.15
N GLY A 232 -6.18 -29.11 70.73
CA GLY A 232 -6.11 -27.87 69.95
C GLY A 232 -6.15 -28.17 68.45
N SER A 233 -7.01 -27.46 67.72
CA SER A 233 -7.14 -27.56 66.27
C SER A 233 -7.57 -26.21 65.70
N ASP A 234 -7.29 -26.03 64.41
CA ASP A 234 -7.77 -24.90 63.62
C ASP A 234 -8.13 -25.34 62.19
N ALA A 235 -8.66 -24.40 61.40
CA ALA A 235 -8.67 -24.50 59.94
C ALA A 235 -7.28 -24.20 59.38
N ILE A 236 -6.84 -25.05 58.47
CA ILE A 236 -5.53 -25.02 57.84
C ILE A 236 -5.75 -25.32 56.35
N LEU A 237 -6.02 -24.28 55.56
CA LEU A 237 -6.49 -24.38 54.17
C LEU A 237 -5.85 -23.33 53.27
N ASP A 238 -5.61 -23.71 52.01
CA ASP A 238 -5.09 -22.84 50.98
C ASP A 238 -5.41 -23.49 49.63
N GLN A 239 -5.30 -22.68 48.59
CA GLN A 239 -5.45 -23.12 47.21
C GLN A 239 -4.10 -23.57 46.65
N SER A 240 -4.09 -24.75 46.04
CA SER A 240 -2.93 -25.29 45.34
C SER A 240 -2.77 -24.66 43.95
N VAL A 241 -1.60 -24.83 43.34
CA VAL A 241 -1.31 -24.47 41.93
C VAL A 241 -0.95 -25.75 41.17
N PRO A 242 -1.14 -25.83 39.85
CA PRO A 242 -0.85 -27.06 39.11
C PRO A 242 0.67 -27.29 38.96
N VAL A 243 1.07 -28.54 38.71
CA VAL A 243 2.48 -28.98 38.71
C VAL A 243 3.38 -28.15 37.77
N GLU A 244 2.85 -27.70 36.64
CA GLU A 244 3.56 -26.85 35.67
C GLU A 244 3.91 -25.43 36.18
N ARG A 245 3.40 -25.04 37.36
CA ARG A 245 3.66 -23.74 38.01
C ARG A 245 4.63 -23.82 39.19
N LEU A 246 5.12 -25.02 39.51
CA LEU A 246 6.03 -25.23 40.62
C LEU A 246 7.46 -24.79 40.27
N GLY A 247 8.28 -24.66 41.31
CA GLY A 247 9.70 -24.41 41.20
C GLY A 247 10.47 -25.16 42.27
N SER A 248 11.75 -24.82 42.43
CA SER A 248 12.69 -25.59 43.25
C SER A 248 13.49 -24.75 44.25
N THR A 249 13.25 -23.44 44.35
CA THR A 249 13.94 -22.57 45.30
C THR A 249 12.93 -21.62 45.93
N PHE A 250 12.91 -21.53 47.25
CA PHE A 250 11.89 -20.83 48.02
C PHE A 250 12.52 -20.12 49.21
N ALA A 251 11.89 -19.06 49.68
CA ALA A 251 12.27 -18.40 50.93
C ALA A 251 11.07 -18.32 51.86
N MET A 252 11.30 -18.56 53.13
CA MET A 252 10.30 -18.45 54.18
C MET A 252 10.78 -17.52 55.27
N VAL A 253 9.82 -16.82 55.89
CA VAL A 253 10.06 -15.98 57.07
C VAL A 253 9.27 -16.57 58.22
N ARG A 254 9.94 -16.87 59.33
CA ARG A 254 9.30 -17.45 60.51
C ARG A 254 8.16 -16.57 60.98
N THR A 255 7.08 -17.17 61.45
CA THR A 255 5.85 -16.44 61.76
C THR A 255 5.94 -15.76 63.14
N ARG A 256 5.26 -16.26 64.18
CA ARG A 256 5.35 -15.68 65.54
C ARG A 256 5.57 -16.70 66.66
N SER A 257 5.33 -17.98 66.42
CA SER A 257 5.53 -19.02 67.42
C SER A 257 7.00 -19.13 67.83
N THR A 258 7.25 -19.21 69.13
CA THR A 258 8.59 -19.50 69.67
C THR A 258 8.87 -21.00 69.67
N THR A 259 7.83 -21.81 69.59
CA THR A 259 7.88 -23.28 69.51
C THR A 259 8.22 -23.75 68.09
N ALA A 260 9.36 -24.43 67.93
CA ALA A 260 9.83 -24.93 66.64
C ALA A 260 8.91 -25.99 66.01
N ASP A 261 8.19 -26.76 66.81
CA ASP A 261 7.21 -27.75 66.36
C ASP A 261 5.97 -27.11 65.70
N LEU A 262 5.69 -25.83 65.96
CA LEU A 262 4.59 -25.08 65.34
C LEU A 262 5.06 -24.21 64.17
N GLU A 263 6.30 -24.39 63.72
CA GLU A 263 6.93 -23.67 62.62
C GLU A 263 7.59 -24.66 61.66
N GLY A 264 7.89 -24.22 60.44
CA GLY A 264 8.60 -25.03 59.44
C GLY A 264 7.79 -25.13 58.16
N ALA A 265 7.87 -26.28 57.48
CA ALA A 265 7.15 -26.48 56.22
C ALA A 265 6.94 -27.94 55.86
N ILE A 266 6.02 -28.17 54.91
CA ILE A 266 5.83 -29.44 54.23
C ILE A 266 6.28 -29.31 52.78
N VAL A 267 7.17 -30.21 52.37
CA VAL A 267 7.60 -30.38 50.97
C VAL A 267 6.90 -31.60 50.39
N ILE A 268 6.28 -31.48 49.22
CA ILE A 268 5.66 -32.61 48.51
C ILE A 268 6.33 -32.74 47.14
N ALA A 269 6.86 -33.94 46.85
CA ALA A 269 7.56 -34.20 45.61
C ALA A 269 6.60 -34.61 44.48
N THR A 270 6.77 -33.99 43.31
CA THR A 270 6.04 -34.35 42.08
C THR A 270 6.79 -35.37 41.23
N GLU A 271 8.02 -35.70 41.61
CA GLU A 271 8.92 -36.58 40.88
C GLU A 271 9.77 -37.46 41.80
N ASN A 272 10.20 -38.61 41.29
CA ASN A 272 11.10 -39.53 42.01
C ASN A 272 12.48 -38.93 42.24
N ASN A 273 13.16 -39.36 43.31
CA ASN A 273 14.52 -38.94 43.67
C ASN A 273 14.66 -37.41 43.83
N THR A 274 13.65 -36.76 44.40
CA THR A 274 13.71 -35.33 44.73
C THR A 274 14.51 -35.12 46.01
N GLN A 275 15.60 -34.35 45.92
CA GLN A 275 16.47 -34.01 47.04
C GLN A 275 16.09 -32.64 47.59
N ILE A 276 16.13 -32.46 48.91
CA ILE A 276 15.76 -31.21 49.60
C ILE A 276 16.98 -30.66 50.35
N PHE A 277 17.25 -29.37 50.23
CA PHE A 277 18.40 -28.66 50.80
C PHE A 277 17.92 -27.42 51.57
N LEU A 278 18.59 -27.06 52.65
CA LEU A 278 18.24 -25.91 53.50
C LEU A 278 19.42 -24.94 53.64
N ASN A 279 19.13 -23.64 53.65
CA ASN A 279 20.07 -22.56 53.99
C ASN A 279 21.42 -22.58 53.23
N GLY A 280 21.39 -23.02 51.97
CA GLY A 280 22.58 -23.10 51.11
C GLY A 280 23.47 -24.33 51.33
N SER A 281 23.05 -25.29 52.16
CA SER A 281 23.75 -26.57 52.30
C SER A 281 23.79 -27.35 50.98
N THR A 282 24.93 -27.97 50.69
CA THR A 282 25.09 -28.89 49.54
C THR A 282 24.73 -30.34 49.88
N THR A 283 24.49 -30.66 51.15
CA THR A 283 24.03 -31.98 51.59
C THR A 283 22.51 -31.97 51.74
N PRO A 284 21.79 -32.91 51.10
CA PRO A 284 20.33 -32.94 51.18
C PRO A 284 19.89 -33.42 52.57
N VAL A 285 18.90 -32.73 53.15
CA VAL A 285 18.27 -33.13 54.42
C VAL A 285 17.29 -34.29 54.25
N ALA A 286 16.81 -34.51 53.02
CA ALA A 286 15.97 -35.65 52.65
C ALA A 286 16.03 -35.94 51.14
N THR A 287 15.73 -37.18 50.77
CA THR A 287 15.44 -37.59 49.38
C THR A 287 14.11 -38.33 49.37
N ILE A 288 13.15 -37.83 48.61
CA ILE A 288 11.76 -38.33 48.57
C ILE A 288 11.32 -38.61 47.12
N ASN A 289 10.38 -39.55 46.96
CA ASN A 289 9.82 -39.93 45.66
C ASN A 289 8.51 -39.22 45.35
N GLN A 290 8.00 -39.38 44.13
CA GLN A 290 6.74 -38.78 43.70
C GLN A 290 5.59 -39.16 44.66
N GLY A 291 4.81 -38.16 45.08
CA GLY A 291 3.72 -38.34 46.05
C GLY A 291 4.17 -38.54 47.50
N GLN A 292 5.47 -38.66 47.76
CA GLN A 292 6.01 -38.59 49.12
C GLN A 292 6.21 -37.13 49.54
N TRP A 293 6.29 -36.94 50.85
CA TRP A 293 6.42 -35.64 51.47
C TRP A 293 7.47 -35.66 52.58
N TYR A 294 7.98 -34.49 52.95
CA TYR A 294 8.96 -34.29 54.02
C TYR A 294 8.59 -33.07 54.85
N ARG A 295 8.65 -33.21 56.19
CA ARG A 295 8.45 -32.11 57.14
C ARG A 295 9.78 -31.47 57.49
N ILE A 296 9.93 -30.19 57.19
CA ILE A 296 11.05 -29.36 57.62
C ILE A 296 10.77 -28.87 59.05
N SER A 297 11.74 -29.06 59.96
CA SER A 297 11.66 -28.54 61.35
C SER A 297 11.75 -27.01 61.39
N GLY A 298 11.01 -26.39 62.31
CA GLY A 298 11.17 -24.97 62.64
C GLY A 298 12.54 -24.61 63.20
N ASP A 299 13.32 -25.56 63.71
CA ASP A 299 14.71 -25.33 64.18
C ASP A 299 15.66 -24.96 63.03
N SER A 300 15.27 -25.26 61.79
CA SER A 300 16.08 -24.91 60.62
C SER A 300 16.02 -23.42 60.26
N TYR A 301 15.17 -22.62 60.92
CA TYR A 301 15.10 -21.18 60.69
C TYR A 301 16.35 -20.49 61.22
N VAL A 302 16.95 -19.59 60.45
CA VAL A 302 18.16 -18.88 60.84
C VAL A 302 17.84 -17.49 61.38
N ALA A 303 18.35 -17.20 62.57
CA ALA A 303 18.24 -15.89 63.20
C ALA A 303 19.01 -14.81 62.42
N GLN A 304 18.37 -13.67 62.19
CA GLN A 304 18.96 -12.54 61.47
C GLN A 304 19.26 -11.40 62.44
N GLY A 305 20.46 -11.39 63.03
CA GLY A 305 20.87 -10.38 64.01
C GLY A 305 20.15 -10.51 65.37
N ILE A 306 19.86 -9.37 66.02
CA ILE A 306 19.26 -9.30 67.38
C ILE A 306 17.76 -8.95 67.39
N SER A 307 17.13 -8.83 66.22
CA SER A 307 15.76 -8.30 66.06
C SER A 307 14.64 -9.34 66.24
N GLY A 308 14.98 -10.61 66.52
CA GLY A 308 14.00 -11.70 66.56
C GLY A 308 13.43 -12.08 65.19
N HIS A 309 14.01 -11.59 64.09
CA HIS A 309 13.66 -12.00 62.73
C HIS A 309 14.38 -13.31 62.35
N TYR A 310 13.65 -14.24 61.75
CA TYR A 310 14.22 -15.49 61.27
C TYR A 310 13.73 -15.79 59.86
N ASN A 311 14.62 -16.27 59.00
CA ASN A 311 14.29 -16.70 57.65
C ASN A 311 14.95 -18.03 57.30
N MET A 312 14.48 -18.66 56.23
CA MET A 312 14.99 -19.95 55.75
C MET A 312 14.97 -19.98 54.23
N LEU A 313 16.06 -20.46 53.62
CA LEU A 313 16.09 -20.84 52.22
C LEU A 313 15.78 -22.34 52.11
N VAL A 314 14.85 -22.70 51.24
CA VAL A 314 14.57 -24.09 50.88
C VAL A 314 14.86 -24.27 49.39
N SER A 315 15.68 -25.23 49.05
CA SER A 315 15.97 -25.60 47.66
C SER A 315 15.76 -27.09 47.44
N SER A 316 15.45 -27.48 46.20
CA SER A 316 15.29 -28.88 45.82
C SER A 316 15.93 -29.18 44.46
N SER A 317 16.26 -30.44 44.21
CA SER A 317 16.80 -30.86 42.90
C SER A 317 15.75 -30.89 41.79
N LYS A 318 14.46 -30.86 42.16
CA LYS A 318 13.30 -30.92 41.26
C LYS A 318 12.19 -30.00 41.76
N ASN A 319 11.18 -29.77 40.94
CA ASN A 319 10.04 -28.95 41.32
C ASN A 319 9.22 -29.62 42.42
N VAL A 320 8.77 -28.83 43.41
CA VAL A 320 8.03 -29.32 44.58
C VAL A 320 6.93 -28.35 44.98
N TYR A 321 5.96 -28.84 45.75
CA TYR A 321 5.14 -27.96 46.58
C TYR A 321 5.86 -27.65 47.88
N LEU A 322 5.78 -26.41 48.34
CA LEU A 322 6.22 -25.99 49.67
C LEU A 322 5.05 -25.29 50.38
N TYR A 323 4.58 -25.86 51.49
CA TYR A 323 3.57 -25.24 52.35
C TYR A 323 4.24 -24.85 53.67
N GLN A 324 4.32 -23.56 53.97
CA GLN A 324 4.82 -23.06 55.25
C GLN A 324 3.80 -23.31 56.34
N LEU A 325 4.22 -23.90 57.44
CA LEU A 325 3.42 -24.04 58.65
C LEU A 325 3.45 -22.71 59.42
N VAL A 326 2.28 -22.18 59.75
CA VAL A 326 2.10 -20.85 60.35
C VAL A 326 1.50 -20.99 61.75
N SER A 327 2.04 -20.27 62.73
CA SER A 327 1.39 -20.15 64.04
C SER A 327 1.60 -18.78 64.66
N VAL A 328 0.50 -18.17 65.12
CA VAL A 328 0.57 -16.84 65.75
C VAL A 328 0.81 -16.85 67.26
N GLY A 329 0.85 -18.04 67.87
CA GLY A 329 1.19 -18.26 69.27
C GLY A 329 1.80 -19.66 69.48
N ASP A 330 2.06 -20.00 70.75
CA ASP A 330 2.67 -21.29 71.14
C ASP A 330 1.62 -22.39 71.43
N SER A 331 0.47 -22.32 70.78
CA SER A 331 -0.64 -23.26 70.94
C SER A 331 -0.94 -23.98 69.62
N SER A 332 -1.17 -25.29 69.67
CA SER A 332 -1.64 -26.09 68.52
C SER A 332 -3.03 -25.70 68.01
N ALA A 333 -3.73 -24.79 68.71
CA ALA A 333 -4.98 -24.21 68.24
C ALA A 333 -4.77 -22.99 67.33
N THR A 334 -3.60 -22.34 67.31
CA THR A 334 -3.37 -21.09 66.58
C THR A 334 -2.69 -21.31 65.21
N CYS A 335 -3.00 -22.43 64.57
CA CYS A 335 -2.32 -22.92 63.38
C CYS A 335 -2.95 -22.37 62.09
N GLY A 336 -2.14 -22.32 61.02
CA GLY A 336 -2.57 -22.12 59.64
C GLY A 336 -1.48 -22.60 58.69
N PHE A 337 -1.65 -22.46 57.38
CA PHE A 337 -0.53 -22.64 56.45
C PHE A 337 -0.59 -21.73 55.24
N ASN A 338 0.56 -21.58 54.57
CA ASN A 338 0.69 -20.78 53.35
C ASN A 338 1.37 -21.60 52.26
N TYR A 339 0.77 -21.69 51.08
CA TYR A 339 1.53 -22.12 49.90
C TYR A 339 2.61 -21.08 49.57
N ILE A 340 3.86 -21.52 49.50
CA ILE A 340 5.00 -20.66 49.21
C ILE A 340 5.38 -20.78 47.73
N PRO A 341 5.32 -19.68 46.97
CA PRO A 341 5.76 -19.66 45.58
C PRO A 341 7.29 -19.76 45.49
N PRO A 342 7.83 -20.32 44.39
CA PRO A 342 9.26 -20.32 44.15
C PRO A 342 9.79 -18.90 43.89
N LEU A 343 11.05 -18.66 44.25
CA LEU A 343 11.78 -17.44 43.91
C LEU A 343 11.94 -17.33 42.39
N ASN A 344 11.57 -16.18 41.84
CA ASN A 344 11.78 -15.85 40.43
C ASN A 344 11.93 -14.32 40.25
N CYS A 345 12.73 -13.89 39.29
CA CYS A 345 12.87 -12.49 38.91
C CYS A 345 11.64 -11.95 38.12
N PHE A 346 10.68 -12.80 37.72
CA PHE A 346 9.35 -12.41 37.18
C PHE A 346 8.25 -12.22 38.24
N LEU A 347 8.58 -12.28 39.53
CA LEU A 347 7.63 -11.92 40.60
C LEU A 347 7.24 -10.43 40.47
N PRO A 348 6.03 -10.02 40.91
CA PRO A 348 5.52 -8.67 40.68
C PRO A 348 6.37 -7.64 41.42
N ARG A 349 6.37 -6.39 40.98
CA ARG A 349 7.05 -5.28 41.69
C ARG A 349 6.12 -4.52 42.66
N LYS A 350 4.84 -4.86 42.65
CA LYS A 350 3.79 -4.18 43.42
C LYS A 350 2.69 -5.17 43.81
N ILE A 351 2.21 -5.06 45.03
CA ILE A 351 1.00 -5.72 45.53
C ILE A 351 0.05 -4.60 45.96
N ASP A 352 -1.02 -4.40 45.20
CA ASP A 352 -1.91 -3.25 45.38
C ASP A 352 -3.37 -3.62 45.03
N GLU A 353 -4.26 -3.85 45.98
CA GLU A 353 -4.15 -3.71 47.45
C GLU A 353 -4.57 -4.99 48.16
N ILE A 354 -3.94 -5.30 49.29
CA ILE A 354 -4.45 -6.32 50.20
C ILE A 354 -5.56 -5.66 51.02
N PRO A 355 -6.82 -6.12 50.93
CA PRO A 355 -7.94 -5.43 51.57
C PRO A 355 -7.99 -5.74 53.06
N LEU A 356 -8.22 -4.71 53.89
CA LEU A 356 -8.65 -4.84 55.29
C LEU A 356 -7.90 -5.96 56.04
N ILE A 357 -6.58 -5.90 56.08
CA ILE A 357 -5.71 -7.04 56.41
C ILE A 357 -6.00 -7.67 57.79
N ASN A 358 -6.47 -6.86 58.73
CA ASN A 358 -6.75 -7.26 60.11
C ASN A 358 -8.21 -7.67 60.35
N GLU A 359 -9.06 -7.71 59.31
CA GLU A 359 -10.48 -8.06 59.42
C GLU A 359 -10.77 -9.54 59.17
N MET A 360 -11.67 -10.11 59.96
CA MET A 360 -12.27 -11.44 59.76
C MET A 360 -13.81 -11.30 59.74
N PRO A 361 -14.55 -12.26 59.12
CA PRO A 361 -16.01 -12.14 58.96
C PRO A 361 -16.77 -12.40 60.28
N LEU A 362 -16.63 -11.45 61.22
CA LEU A 362 -17.19 -11.42 62.56
C LEU A 362 -18.10 -10.20 62.76
N PRO A 363 -19.04 -10.24 63.73
CA PRO A 363 -19.81 -9.05 64.11
C PRO A 363 -18.93 -7.87 64.55
N ASN A 364 -17.82 -8.15 65.24
CA ASN A 364 -16.70 -7.22 65.39
C ASN A 364 -15.54 -7.71 64.51
N PRO A 365 -15.33 -7.14 63.30
CA PRO A 365 -14.35 -7.64 62.34
C PRO A 365 -12.91 -7.59 62.83
N THR A 366 -12.61 -6.72 63.81
CA THR A 366 -11.28 -6.56 64.40
C THR A 366 -11.34 -6.71 65.93
N PRO A 367 -11.43 -7.95 66.44
CA PRO A 367 -11.43 -8.19 67.88
C PRO A 367 -10.20 -7.57 68.57
N SER A 368 -10.38 -7.12 69.81
CA SER A 368 -9.24 -6.63 70.61
C SER A 368 -8.20 -7.74 70.79
N GLY A 369 -6.93 -7.42 70.54
CA GLY A 369 -5.84 -8.39 70.62
C GLY A 369 -5.56 -9.16 69.33
N THR A 370 -6.14 -8.77 68.19
CA THR A 370 -5.71 -9.27 66.87
C THR A 370 -4.24 -8.95 66.62
N LEU A 371 -3.47 -9.98 66.29
CA LEU A 371 -2.04 -9.90 66.00
C LEU A 371 -1.84 -10.16 64.52
N ILE A 372 -1.14 -9.27 63.81
CA ILE A 372 -0.83 -9.41 62.38
C ILE A 372 0.66 -9.17 62.18
N LYS A 373 1.29 -10.07 61.43
CA LYS A 373 2.66 -9.93 60.92
C LYS A 373 2.63 -10.02 59.39
N LEU A 374 3.17 -8.98 58.75
CA LEU A 374 3.45 -8.94 57.32
C LEU A 374 4.91 -9.31 57.09
N ASN A 375 5.15 -10.34 56.31
CA ASN A 375 6.47 -10.77 55.87
C ASN A 375 6.64 -10.39 54.41
N ILE A 376 7.68 -9.64 54.08
CA ILE A 376 7.98 -9.25 52.70
C ILE A 376 9.25 -9.93 52.26
N LEU A 377 9.30 -10.38 51.01
CA LEU A 377 10.49 -10.93 50.38
C LEU A 377 10.72 -10.19 49.08
N THR A 378 11.95 -9.77 48.83
CA THR A 378 12.33 -9.00 47.64
C THR A 378 13.78 -9.24 47.27
N GLU A 379 14.16 -8.90 46.05
CA GLU A 379 15.58 -8.92 45.66
C GLU A 379 16.39 -7.86 46.44
N ALA A 380 17.65 -8.19 46.73
CA ALA A 380 18.59 -7.32 47.40
C ALA A 380 18.79 -6.00 46.63
N GLY A 381 18.87 -4.89 47.36
CA GLY A 381 18.98 -3.54 46.80
C GLY A 381 17.66 -2.95 46.27
N ALA A 382 16.52 -3.60 46.50
CA ALA A 382 15.21 -3.01 46.21
C ALA A 382 14.85 -1.91 47.23
N THR A 383 14.21 -0.84 46.77
CA THR A 383 13.53 0.13 47.65
C THR A 383 12.11 -0.38 47.89
N VAL A 384 11.76 -0.70 49.14
CA VAL A 384 10.45 -1.22 49.54
C VAL A 384 9.66 -0.16 50.30
N LEU A 385 8.39 0.03 49.96
CA LEU A 385 7.45 0.90 50.65
C LEU A 385 6.18 0.12 51.00
N VAL A 386 5.70 0.24 52.23
CA VAL A 386 4.40 -0.25 52.68
C VAL A 386 3.52 0.95 52.99
N ASN A 387 2.41 1.11 52.27
CA ASN A 387 1.55 2.30 52.31
C ASN A 387 2.36 3.61 52.17
N ASN A 388 3.31 3.61 51.22
CA ASN A 388 4.25 4.72 50.96
C ASN A 388 5.25 5.04 52.10
N VAL A 389 5.34 4.19 53.13
CA VAL A 389 6.31 4.31 54.23
C VAL A 389 7.37 3.24 54.11
N ALA A 390 8.65 3.63 54.20
CA ALA A 390 9.76 2.68 54.19
C ALA A 390 9.80 1.87 55.51
N PRO A 391 10.00 0.55 55.46
CA PRO A 391 10.24 -0.25 56.67
C PRO A 391 11.44 0.27 57.46
N THR A 392 11.36 0.19 58.79
CA THR A 392 12.48 0.56 59.68
C THR A 392 13.62 -0.46 59.60
N ALA A 393 14.83 -0.10 60.04
CA ALA A 393 15.97 -1.03 60.09
C ALA A 393 15.70 -2.29 60.94
N ALA A 394 14.85 -2.19 61.97
CA ALA A 394 14.42 -3.33 62.79
C ALA A 394 13.43 -4.25 62.05
N GLN A 395 12.79 -3.77 60.98
CA GLN A 395 11.87 -4.54 60.15
C GLN A 395 12.54 -5.12 58.90
N GLY A 396 13.79 -4.74 58.60
CA GLY A 396 14.60 -5.25 57.47
C GLY A 396 15.25 -4.12 56.67
N PRO A 397 15.94 -4.42 55.55
CA PRO A 397 16.09 -5.75 54.95
C PRO A 397 17.05 -6.67 55.70
N TYR A 398 16.67 -7.94 55.85
CA TYR A 398 17.53 -9.02 56.37
C TYR A 398 17.97 -9.95 55.23
N PRO A 399 19.28 -10.28 55.11
CA PRO A 399 19.77 -11.17 54.08
C PRO A 399 19.20 -12.59 54.20
N LEU A 400 19.00 -13.25 53.07
CA LEU A 400 18.64 -14.66 53.03
C LEU A 400 19.90 -15.52 52.95
N ILE A 401 20.20 -16.27 54.02
CA ILE A 401 21.41 -17.10 54.08
C ILE A 401 21.34 -18.22 53.03
N GLY A 402 22.44 -18.39 52.30
CA GLY A 402 22.53 -19.30 51.16
C GLY A 402 22.07 -18.69 49.83
N ASN A 403 21.38 -17.54 49.84
CA ASN A 403 20.99 -16.82 48.62
C ASN A 403 20.97 -15.29 48.86
N PRO A 404 22.13 -14.62 48.87
CA PRO A 404 22.24 -13.19 49.21
C PRO A 404 21.61 -12.25 48.17
N ALA A 405 21.15 -12.77 47.02
CA ALA A 405 20.40 -12.00 46.04
C ALA A 405 18.99 -11.63 46.53
N TRP A 406 18.53 -12.21 47.64
CA TRP A 406 17.22 -11.96 48.23
C TRP A 406 17.33 -11.47 49.68
N VAL A 407 16.40 -10.59 50.06
CA VAL A 407 16.25 -10.05 51.40
C VAL A 407 14.80 -10.17 51.87
N THR A 408 14.62 -10.20 53.19
CA THR A 408 13.33 -10.38 53.84
C THR A 408 13.05 -9.26 54.83
N TYR A 409 11.77 -8.97 55.07
CA TYR A 409 11.28 -8.03 56.07
C TYR A 409 10.20 -8.68 56.93
N GLY A 410 10.06 -8.19 58.16
CA GLY A 410 8.99 -8.58 59.10
C GLY A 410 8.41 -7.33 59.75
N ILE A 411 7.13 -7.06 59.51
CA ILE A 411 6.43 -5.85 59.96
C ILE A 411 5.21 -6.28 60.76
N GLU A 412 5.19 -5.99 62.06
CA GLU A 412 4.06 -6.28 62.95
C GLU A 412 3.10 -5.09 63.05
N GLY A 413 1.84 -5.37 63.42
CA GLY A 413 0.85 -4.33 63.74
C GLY A 413 0.24 -3.60 62.54
N VAL A 414 0.34 -4.17 61.35
CA VAL A 414 -0.28 -3.62 60.14
C VAL A 414 -1.81 -3.71 60.20
N THR A 415 -2.51 -2.68 59.71
CA THR A 415 -3.98 -2.58 59.73
C THR A 415 -4.52 -1.95 58.45
N GLY A 416 -5.79 -2.17 58.16
CA GLY A 416 -6.49 -1.59 57.00
C GLY A 416 -6.02 -2.15 55.66
N ASN A 417 -6.14 -1.35 54.60
CA ASN A 417 -5.68 -1.73 53.26
C ASN A 417 -4.17 -1.57 53.16
N LEU A 418 -3.49 -2.55 52.56
CA LEU A 418 -2.05 -2.48 52.33
C LEU A 418 -1.70 -2.41 50.85
N THR A 419 -0.82 -1.48 50.53
CA THR A 419 -0.09 -1.40 49.27
C THR A 419 1.39 -1.64 49.55
N ILE A 420 2.00 -2.62 48.89
CA ILE A 420 3.44 -2.89 48.95
C ILE A 420 4.04 -2.56 47.59
N ASN A 421 4.93 -1.57 47.55
CA ASN A 421 5.70 -1.21 46.36
C ASN A 421 7.16 -1.63 46.55
N SER A 422 7.76 -2.17 45.50
CA SER A 422 9.19 -2.49 45.44
C SER A 422 9.77 -2.06 44.09
N THR A 423 11.03 -1.63 44.05
CA THR A 423 11.72 -1.39 42.78
C THR A 423 12.15 -2.69 42.08
N LYS A 424 11.99 -3.84 42.74
CA LYS A 424 12.30 -5.18 42.23
C LYS A 424 11.18 -6.17 42.58
N ALA A 425 11.35 -7.44 42.21
CA ALA A 425 10.42 -8.53 42.54
C ALA A 425 10.05 -8.54 44.04
N VAL A 426 8.76 -8.65 44.37
CA VAL A 426 8.23 -8.64 45.74
C VAL A 426 7.14 -9.69 45.94
N THR A 427 7.14 -10.34 47.11
CA THR A 427 6.02 -11.12 47.64
C THR A 427 5.71 -10.70 49.07
N ALA A 428 4.49 -10.96 49.53
CA ALA A 428 4.03 -10.63 50.86
C ALA A 428 3.26 -11.81 51.49
N GLY A 429 3.78 -12.37 52.57
CA GLY A 429 3.06 -13.32 53.42
C GLY A 429 2.43 -12.61 54.62
N ILE A 430 1.26 -13.06 55.03
CA ILE A 430 0.53 -12.56 56.19
C ILE A 430 0.33 -13.73 57.13
N ASN A 431 0.61 -13.49 58.40
CA ASN A 431 0.24 -14.39 59.48
C ASN A 431 -0.54 -13.57 60.49
N GLY A 432 -1.75 -14.02 60.79
CA GLY A 432 -2.63 -13.31 61.69
C GLY A 432 -3.39 -14.24 62.61
N GLY A 433 -3.96 -13.69 63.65
CA GLY A 433 -4.80 -14.45 64.56
C GLY A 433 -5.17 -13.68 65.81
N TYR A 434 -6.05 -14.31 66.58
CA TYR A 434 -6.71 -13.69 67.73
C TYR A 434 -7.25 -14.80 68.63
N SER A 435 -7.13 -14.62 69.95
CA SER A 435 -7.54 -15.65 70.92
C SER A 435 -6.84 -16.97 70.62
N THR A 436 -7.59 -18.04 70.30
CA THR A 436 -7.03 -19.32 69.88
C THR A 436 -6.99 -19.51 68.38
N SER A 437 -7.50 -18.56 67.58
CA SER A 437 -7.51 -18.67 66.11
C SER A 437 -6.20 -18.19 65.48
N GLY A 438 -5.68 -18.93 64.52
CA GLY A 438 -4.58 -18.55 63.64
C GLY A 438 -5.01 -18.57 62.17
N TYR A 439 -4.31 -17.84 61.32
CA TYR A 439 -4.54 -17.85 59.88
C TYR A 439 -3.30 -17.38 59.10
N GLY A 440 -3.16 -17.88 57.89
CA GLY A 440 -2.12 -17.51 56.94
C GLY A 440 -2.71 -17.05 55.61
N GLY A 441 -2.14 -16.00 55.00
CA GLY A 441 -2.41 -15.71 53.59
C GLY A 441 -1.14 -15.29 52.88
N TYR A 442 -0.86 -15.81 51.68
CA TYR A 442 0.35 -15.47 50.93
C TYR A 442 0.03 -14.82 49.60
N PHE A 443 0.51 -13.59 49.45
CA PHE A 443 0.32 -12.71 48.30
C PHE A 443 1.58 -12.68 47.43
N ALA A 444 1.54 -13.36 46.30
CA ALA A 444 2.59 -13.33 45.29
C ALA A 444 1.99 -13.37 43.90
N GLY A 445 2.57 -12.56 43.02
CA GLY A 445 2.35 -12.79 41.60
C GLY A 445 3.14 -14.03 41.21
N PHE A 446 2.52 -15.21 41.22
CA PHE A 446 3.14 -16.46 40.75
C PHE A 446 3.83 -16.21 39.42
N SER A 447 5.05 -16.73 39.27
CA SER A 447 5.85 -16.73 38.04
C SER A 447 4.99 -17.03 36.82
N SER A 448 4.44 -15.99 36.20
CA SER A 448 3.61 -16.12 35.02
C SER A 448 4.54 -15.93 33.83
N ILE A 449 4.66 -16.97 33.02
CA ILE A 449 4.86 -16.75 31.58
C ILE A 449 3.83 -15.67 31.21
N PRO A 450 4.23 -14.53 30.63
CA PRO A 450 3.29 -13.49 30.20
C PRO A 450 2.19 -14.13 29.34
N ILE A 451 0.96 -13.66 29.47
CA ILE A 451 -0.15 -14.16 28.66
C ILE A 451 -0.87 -12.97 28.04
N ILE A 452 -1.29 -13.16 26.80
CA ILE A 452 -2.13 -12.20 26.10
C ILE A 452 -3.57 -12.37 26.59
N ALA A 453 -4.16 -11.29 27.08
CA ALA A 453 -5.59 -11.15 27.33
C ALA A 453 -6.25 -10.27 26.26
N LYS A 454 -7.59 -10.32 26.19
CA LYS A 454 -8.37 -9.33 25.46
C LYS A 454 -8.71 -8.17 26.39
N GLN A 455 -8.37 -6.96 25.99
CA GLN A 455 -8.76 -5.72 26.67
C GLN A 455 -10.18 -5.31 26.28
N THR A 456 -10.48 -5.31 24.98
CA THR A 456 -11.80 -5.01 24.42
C THR A 456 -12.02 -5.76 23.11
N GLY A 457 -13.27 -5.93 22.68
CA GLY A 457 -13.64 -6.57 21.42
C GLY A 457 -13.47 -8.10 21.43
N ASP A 458 -14.12 -8.79 20.49
CA ASP A 458 -14.13 -10.26 20.42
C ASP A 458 -13.39 -10.83 19.21
N CYS A 459 -13.20 -10.02 18.17
CA CYS A 459 -12.64 -10.43 16.88
C CYS A 459 -12.15 -9.21 16.08
N VAL A 460 -11.47 -9.42 14.95
CA VAL A 460 -11.03 -8.32 14.08
C VAL A 460 -12.12 -7.90 13.08
N PRO A 461 -12.28 -6.60 12.81
CA PRO A 461 -11.63 -5.46 13.48
C PRO A 461 -12.28 -5.16 14.84
N GLY A 462 -11.50 -4.63 15.79
CA GLY A 462 -12.01 -4.09 17.06
C GLY A 462 -11.54 -4.80 18.32
N ILE A 463 -10.93 -5.99 18.20
CA ILE A 463 -10.23 -6.62 19.33
C ILE A 463 -8.95 -5.86 19.67
N VAL A 464 -8.75 -5.60 20.96
CA VAL A 464 -7.51 -5.07 21.52
C VAL A 464 -6.96 -6.14 22.45
N LEU A 465 -5.72 -6.54 22.21
CA LEU A 465 -4.97 -7.48 23.02
C LEU A 465 -4.11 -6.71 24.01
N GLU A 466 -3.96 -7.24 25.21
CA GLU A 466 -3.11 -6.68 26.26
C GLU A 466 -2.30 -7.76 26.96
N VAL A 467 -1.14 -7.37 27.46
CA VAL A 467 -0.27 -8.12 28.35
C VAL A 467 0.03 -7.20 29.55
N ASP A 468 0.31 -7.77 30.72
CA ASP A 468 0.59 -6.99 31.93
C ASP A 468 1.61 -5.87 31.67
N ASP A 469 1.35 -4.67 32.21
CA ASP A 469 2.12 -3.45 31.95
C ASP A 469 3.41 -3.34 32.80
N SER A 470 3.71 -4.34 33.63
CA SER A 470 4.88 -4.32 34.51
C SER A 470 6.20 -4.73 33.86
N TYR A 471 6.21 -5.23 32.62
CA TYR A 471 7.43 -5.63 31.90
C TYR A 471 8.19 -4.44 31.30
N GLU A 472 9.51 -4.57 31.13
CA GLU A 472 10.35 -3.48 30.65
C GLU A 472 10.28 -3.31 29.13
N THR A 473 10.11 -4.39 28.37
CA THR A 473 9.92 -4.32 26.92
C THR A 473 8.88 -5.32 26.43
N TYR A 474 8.29 -5.00 25.28
CA TYR A 474 7.29 -5.81 24.58
C TYR A 474 7.66 -5.87 23.10
N GLN A 475 7.41 -7.02 22.46
CA GLN A 475 7.46 -7.15 21.01
C GLN A 475 6.40 -8.15 20.56
N TRP A 476 5.40 -7.69 19.81
CA TRP A 476 4.34 -8.56 19.31
C TRP A 476 4.75 -9.31 18.04
N TYR A 477 4.17 -10.49 17.85
CA TYR A 477 4.40 -11.36 16.72
C TYR A 477 3.05 -11.84 16.15
N LEU A 478 2.97 -11.94 14.82
CA LEU A 478 1.86 -12.55 14.08
C LEU A 478 2.40 -13.77 13.32
N ASN A 479 1.84 -14.95 13.60
CA ASN A 479 2.24 -16.22 13.00
C ASN A 479 3.76 -16.48 13.09
N GLY A 480 4.40 -16.03 14.18
CA GLY A 480 5.83 -16.14 14.43
C GLY A 480 6.71 -15.03 13.83
N GLY A 481 6.17 -14.15 12.98
CA GLY A 481 6.87 -12.98 12.45
C GLY A 481 6.69 -11.76 13.35
N ALA A 482 7.76 -11.01 13.62
CA ALA A 482 7.69 -9.80 14.44
C ALA A 482 6.85 -8.71 13.74
N ILE A 483 5.94 -8.09 14.48
CA ILE A 483 5.12 -6.97 14.00
C ILE A 483 5.92 -5.69 14.23
N THR A 484 6.33 -5.04 13.15
CA THR A 484 7.15 -3.81 13.21
C THR A 484 6.46 -2.72 14.01
N GLY A 485 7.16 -2.17 15.02
CA GLY A 485 6.68 -1.06 15.86
C GLY A 485 5.67 -1.45 16.95
N ALA A 486 5.27 -2.72 17.04
CA ALA A 486 4.39 -3.20 18.09
C ALA A 486 5.17 -3.50 19.38
N THR A 487 5.55 -2.44 20.11
CA THR A 487 6.36 -2.52 21.34
C THR A 487 5.64 -2.04 22.61
N SER A 488 4.31 -1.89 22.55
CA SER A 488 3.46 -1.56 23.69
C SER A 488 2.97 -2.83 24.41
N HIS A 489 2.54 -2.70 25.66
CA HIS A 489 1.84 -3.75 26.42
C HIS A 489 0.46 -4.07 25.83
N THR A 490 -0.06 -3.22 24.94
CA THR A 490 -1.29 -3.47 24.16
C THR A 490 -1.02 -3.52 22.65
N TYR A 491 -1.83 -4.27 21.92
CA TYR A 491 -1.81 -4.29 20.46
C TYR A 491 -3.23 -4.46 19.90
N THR A 492 -3.55 -3.81 18.78
CA THR A 492 -4.84 -3.95 18.09
C THR A 492 -4.65 -4.74 16.80
N PRO A 493 -4.93 -6.06 16.81
CA PRO A 493 -4.95 -6.88 15.62
C PRO A 493 -5.79 -6.28 14.49
N THR A 494 -5.25 -6.33 13.27
CA THR A 494 -5.97 -5.96 12.03
C THR A 494 -6.34 -7.19 11.20
N THR A 495 -5.73 -8.34 11.48
CA THR A 495 -5.95 -9.61 10.77
C THR A 495 -6.08 -10.76 11.76
N GLY A 496 -6.90 -11.77 11.42
CA GLY A 496 -6.97 -13.01 12.18
C GLY A 496 -5.64 -13.77 12.12
N GLY A 497 -5.31 -14.52 13.16
CA GLY A 497 -4.07 -15.29 13.23
C GLY A 497 -3.61 -15.63 14.64
N ASN A 498 -2.42 -16.21 14.72
CA ASN A 498 -1.74 -16.59 15.95
C ASN A 498 -0.86 -15.44 16.45
N TYR A 499 -1.21 -14.85 17.58
CA TYR A 499 -0.46 -13.74 18.19
C TYR A 499 0.35 -14.21 19.39
N THR A 500 1.59 -13.74 19.50
CA THR A 500 2.41 -13.88 20.72
C THR A 500 3.09 -12.54 21.05
N VAL A 501 3.47 -12.32 22.30
CA VAL A 501 4.37 -11.21 22.67
C VAL A 501 5.62 -11.75 23.35
N LYS A 502 6.77 -11.17 23.06
CA LYS A 502 8.01 -11.43 23.79
C LYS A 502 8.23 -10.28 24.77
N VAL A 503 8.44 -10.60 26.05
CA VAL A 503 8.67 -9.61 27.10
C VAL A 503 10.05 -9.79 27.73
N THR A 504 10.58 -8.71 28.30
CA THR A 504 11.80 -8.73 29.10
C THR A 504 11.58 -8.10 30.47
N MET A 505 12.30 -8.58 31.48
CA MET A 505 12.26 -8.07 32.85
C MET A 505 13.64 -8.21 33.48
N GLY A 506 14.34 -7.10 33.71
CA GLY A 506 15.66 -7.10 34.38
C GLY A 506 16.64 -8.06 33.71
N THR A 507 17.27 -8.94 34.52
CA THR A 507 18.22 -9.95 34.05
C THR A 507 17.57 -11.28 33.67
N CYS A 508 16.24 -11.39 33.71
CA CYS A 508 15.57 -12.63 33.32
C CYS A 508 15.75 -12.90 31.82
N PRO A 509 15.96 -14.16 31.39
CA PRO A 509 15.85 -14.52 29.98
C PRO A 509 14.50 -14.06 29.41
N PRO A 510 14.46 -13.46 28.20
CA PRO A 510 13.20 -13.05 27.59
C PRO A 510 12.23 -14.24 27.43
N VAL A 511 10.97 -14.03 27.78
CA VAL A 511 9.93 -15.06 27.68
C VAL A 511 8.89 -14.64 26.64
N THR A 512 8.46 -15.59 25.82
CA THR A 512 7.38 -15.40 24.85
C THR A 512 6.08 -15.97 25.41
N THR A 513 4.97 -15.26 25.23
CA THR A 513 3.65 -15.76 25.63
C THR A 513 3.27 -17.02 24.87
N PRO A 514 2.35 -17.83 25.39
CA PRO A 514 1.61 -18.78 24.57
C PRO A 514 0.88 -18.07 23.42
N VAL A 515 0.52 -18.85 22.40
CA VAL A 515 -0.22 -18.36 21.23
C VAL A 515 -1.65 -17.98 21.61
N TYR A 516 -2.02 -16.72 21.32
CA TYR A 516 -3.39 -16.23 21.38
C TYR A 516 -4.00 -16.22 19.98
N LYS A 517 -5.13 -16.90 19.80
CA LYS A 517 -5.82 -16.98 18.50
C LYS A 517 -6.80 -15.83 18.35
N VAL A 518 -6.65 -15.04 17.30
CA VAL A 518 -7.58 -13.97 16.94
C VAL A 518 -8.37 -14.37 15.71
N PHE A 519 -9.69 -14.30 15.79
CA PHE A 519 -10.61 -14.60 14.69
C PHE A 519 -11.15 -13.31 14.05
N THR A 520 -11.58 -13.41 12.79
CA THR A 520 -12.30 -12.32 12.10
C THR A 520 -13.77 -12.32 12.52
N CYS A 521 -14.34 -11.13 12.74
CA CYS A 521 -15.77 -11.01 13.04
C CYS A 521 -16.62 -11.44 11.84
N LEU A 522 -17.87 -11.85 12.11
CA LEU A 522 -18.86 -12.06 11.04
C LEU A 522 -18.98 -10.77 10.23
N LYS A 523 -18.53 -10.81 8.97
CA LYS A 523 -18.66 -9.66 8.09
C LYS A 523 -20.13 -9.51 7.71
N GLN A 524 -20.70 -8.34 7.94
CA GLN A 524 -22.01 -7.99 7.42
C GLN A 524 -21.85 -7.07 6.22
N THR A 525 -22.46 -7.46 5.11
CA THR A 525 -22.39 -6.71 3.86
C THR A 525 -23.79 -6.51 3.31
N THR A 526 -24.08 -5.30 2.84
CA THR A 526 -25.29 -5.00 2.11
C THR A 526 -24.95 -4.85 0.64
N GLN A 527 -25.61 -5.63 -0.21
CA GLN A 527 -25.50 -5.54 -1.66
C GLN A 527 -26.86 -5.21 -2.23
N SER A 528 -26.89 -4.52 -3.37
CA SER A 528 -28.13 -4.23 -4.09
C SER A 528 -27.96 -4.61 -5.55
N VAL A 529 -28.96 -5.28 -6.11
CA VAL A 529 -28.93 -5.71 -7.51
C VAL A 529 -30.32 -5.55 -8.14
N ASN A 530 -30.36 -4.94 -9.32
CA ASN A 530 -31.58 -4.93 -10.14
C ASN A 530 -31.72 -6.29 -10.82
N ILE A 531 -32.95 -6.80 -10.86
CA ILE A 531 -33.30 -8.05 -11.54
C ILE A 531 -34.61 -7.86 -12.31
N CYS A 532 -34.87 -8.73 -13.27
CA CYS A 532 -36.07 -8.67 -14.13
C CYS A 532 -36.72 -10.05 -14.26
N GLY A 533 -36.35 -10.98 -13.37
CA GLY A 533 -36.80 -12.37 -13.31
C GLY A 533 -36.01 -13.16 -12.26
N SER A 534 -36.04 -14.49 -12.36
CA SER A 534 -35.28 -15.38 -11.47
C SER A 534 -33.77 -15.11 -11.54
N LYS A 535 -33.08 -15.22 -10.41
CA LYS A 535 -31.63 -14.94 -10.30
C LYS A 535 -30.92 -16.07 -9.56
N VAL A 536 -29.81 -16.54 -10.13
CA VAL A 536 -28.86 -17.41 -9.45
C VAL A 536 -27.76 -16.54 -8.85
N ILE A 537 -27.51 -16.72 -7.55
CA ILE A 537 -26.54 -15.98 -6.75
C ILE A 537 -25.49 -16.99 -6.30
N ILE A 538 -24.22 -16.71 -6.60
CA ILE A 538 -23.08 -17.50 -6.15
C ILE A 538 -22.47 -16.77 -4.96
N PRO A 539 -22.53 -17.32 -3.74
CA PRO A 539 -21.88 -16.71 -2.58
C PRO A 539 -20.41 -16.44 -2.87
N THR A 540 -19.96 -15.22 -2.63
CA THR A 540 -18.58 -14.77 -2.85
C THR A 540 -18.23 -13.77 -1.74
N PHE A 541 -17.04 -13.90 -1.16
CA PHE A 541 -16.59 -12.96 -0.13
C PHE A 541 -16.37 -11.56 -0.71
N SER A 542 -16.77 -10.53 0.05
CA SER A 542 -16.50 -9.14 -0.32
C SER A 542 -15.07 -8.69 -0.02
N SER A 543 -14.42 -9.29 0.98
CA SER A 543 -13.09 -8.87 1.44
C SER A 543 -12.14 -10.00 1.86
N SER A 544 -12.61 -11.25 1.96
CA SER A 544 -11.75 -12.41 2.29
C SER A 544 -11.22 -13.07 1.03
N THR A 545 -9.99 -13.61 1.09
CA THR A 545 -9.38 -14.42 0.03
C THR A 545 -9.76 -15.91 0.12
N GLN A 546 -10.54 -16.32 1.14
CA GLN A 546 -11.00 -17.70 1.28
C GLN A 546 -12.04 -18.05 0.22
N SER A 547 -12.15 -19.33 -0.11
CA SER A 547 -13.22 -19.84 -0.98
C SER A 547 -14.44 -20.23 -0.13
N PRO A 548 -15.67 -19.78 -0.47
CA PRO A 548 -16.88 -20.21 0.21
C PRO A 548 -17.07 -21.72 0.18
N VAL A 549 -17.36 -22.32 1.34
CA VAL A 549 -17.65 -23.75 1.47
C VAL A 549 -19.15 -23.97 1.26
N THR A 550 -19.50 -24.78 0.26
CA THR A 550 -20.88 -24.96 -0.20
C THR A 550 -21.83 -25.45 0.89
N SER A 551 -21.38 -26.34 1.79
CA SER A 551 -22.18 -26.86 2.91
C SER A 551 -22.49 -25.84 4.01
N THR A 552 -21.82 -24.67 4.00
CA THR A 552 -22.04 -23.60 4.99
C THR A 552 -23.04 -22.54 4.55
N VAL A 553 -23.49 -22.60 3.30
CA VAL A 553 -24.44 -21.64 2.73
C VAL A 553 -25.82 -21.86 3.35
N THR A 554 -26.36 -20.83 3.97
CA THR A 554 -27.66 -20.86 4.67
C THR A 554 -28.47 -19.60 4.38
N ILE A 555 -29.80 -19.73 4.31
CA ILE A 555 -30.71 -18.58 4.25
C ILE A 555 -31.07 -18.19 5.68
N VAL A 556 -30.70 -16.97 6.07
CA VAL A 556 -31.01 -16.38 7.38
C VAL A 556 -32.41 -15.77 7.37
N ALA A 557 -32.79 -15.10 6.27
CA ALA A 557 -34.13 -14.56 6.07
C ALA A 557 -34.60 -14.74 4.61
N GLN A 558 -35.82 -15.23 4.47
CA GLN A 558 -36.50 -15.38 3.18
C GLN A 558 -36.97 -14.02 2.65
N PRO A 559 -37.07 -13.86 1.31
CA PRO A 559 -37.71 -12.70 0.71
C PRO A 559 -39.21 -12.64 0.98
N THR A 560 -39.75 -11.44 0.85
CA THR A 560 -41.17 -11.13 1.06
C THR A 560 -42.02 -11.33 -0.18
N HIS A 561 -41.44 -11.18 -1.37
CA HIS A 561 -42.15 -11.22 -2.65
C HIS A 561 -41.48 -12.18 -3.64
N GLY A 562 -40.93 -13.29 -3.12
CA GLY A 562 -40.28 -14.33 -3.89
C GLY A 562 -40.00 -15.58 -3.06
N THR A 563 -39.32 -16.55 -3.67
CA THR A 563 -38.91 -17.80 -3.01
C THR A 563 -37.43 -18.05 -3.28
N VAL A 564 -36.73 -18.61 -2.29
CA VAL A 564 -35.31 -18.93 -2.40
C VAL A 564 -35.06 -20.40 -2.12
N THR A 565 -34.26 -21.03 -2.97
CA THR A 565 -33.74 -22.39 -2.76
C THR A 565 -32.22 -22.41 -2.86
N ILE A 566 -31.56 -23.31 -2.10
CA ILE A 566 -30.12 -23.53 -2.16
C ILE A 566 -29.87 -24.84 -2.90
N ASN A 567 -28.95 -24.82 -3.87
CA ASN A 567 -28.42 -26.05 -4.45
C ASN A 567 -27.35 -26.63 -3.49
N PRO A 568 -27.57 -27.82 -2.90
CA PRO A 568 -26.67 -28.36 -1.89
C PRO A 568 -25.31 -28.81 -2.44
N SER A 569 -25.18 -29.09 -3.74
CA SER A 569 -23.89 -29.51 -4.33
C SER A 569 -23.02 -28.32 -4.73
N THR A 570 -23.62 -27.18 -5.12
CA THR A 570 -22.90 -26.00 -5.59
C THR A 570 -22.92 -24.82 -4.63
N GLY A 571 -23.77 -24.83 -3.60
CA GLY A 571 -24.00 -23.69 -2.71
C GLY A 571 -24.68 -22.49 -3.40
N ALA A 572 -25.11 -22.64 -4.66
CA ALA A 572 -25.76 -21.57 -5.40
C ALA A 572 -27.18 -21.32 -4.88
N ILE A 573 -27.52 -20.06 -4.69
CA ILE A 573 -28.81 -19.60 -4.19
C ILE A 573 -29.67 -19.19 -5.39
N THR A 574 -30.83 -19.82 -5.57
CA THR A 574 -31.78 -19.48 -6.64
C THR A 574 -32.94 -18.69 -6.05
N TYR A 575 -33.06 -17.43 -6.44
CA TYR A 575 -34.21 -16.58 -6.17
C TYR A 575 -35.20 -16.64 -7.34
N ILE A 576 -36.48 -16.88 -7.02
CA ILE A 576 -37.59 -16.85 -7.97
C ILE A 576 -38.61 -15.81 -7.47
N PRO A 577 -38.83 -14.70 -8.20
CA PRO A 577 -39.79 -13.69 -7.77
C PRO A 577 -41.23 -14.20 -7.87
N GLN A 578 -42.11 -13.64 -7.05
CA GLN A 578 -43.54 -13.85 -7.16
C GLN A 578 -44.05 -13.31 -8.50
N ALA A 579 -44.87 -14.12 -9.19
CA ALA A 579 -45.41 -13.74 -10.49
C ALA A 579 -46.18 -12.40 -10.41
N GLY A 580 -45.83 -11.45 -11.29
CA GLY A 580 -46.48 -10.14 -11.40
C GLY A 580 -46.00 -9.08 -10.41
N TYR A 581 -45.12 -9.40 -9.46
CA TYR A 581 -44.55 -8.41 -8.55
C TYR A 581 -43.41 -7.62 -9.21
N LEU A 582 -43.41 -6.30 -9.02
CA LEU A 582 -42.35 -5.38 -9.40
C LEU A 582 -42.01 -4.52 -8.17
N GLY A 583 -40.73 -4.22 -7.96
CA GLY A 583 -40.25 -3.45 -6.82
C GLY A 583 -39.21 -4.17 -5.97
N ALA A 584 -38.92 -3.61 -4.80
CA ALA A 584 -37.87 -4.11 -3.92
C ALA A 584 -38.28 -5.41 -3.21
N ASP A 585 -37.30 -6.28 -3.02
CA ASP A 585 -37.35 -7.50 -2.21
C ASP A 585 -35.97 -7.69 -1.57
N ALA A 586 -35.83 -8.55 -0.56
CA ALA A 586 -34.54 -8.73 0.10
C ALA A 586 -34.33 -10.15 0.58
N ILE A 587 -33.13 -10.69 0.39
CA ILE A 587 -32.72 -11.97 0.97
C ILE A 587 -31.57 -11.74 1.93
N ILE A 588 -31.52 -12.48 3.04
CA ILE A 588 -30.36 -12.50 3.92
C ILE A 588 -29.80 -13.91 3.92
N TYR A 589 -28.55 -14.06 3.49
CA TYR A 589 -27.86 -15.35 3.46
C TYR A 589 -26.49 -15.27 4.11
N LYS A 590 -26.00 -16.40 4.60
CA LYS A 590 -24.71 -16.52 5.31
C LYS A 590 -23.91 -17.69 4.77
N PHE A 591 -22.58 -17.52 4.70
CA PHE A 591 -21.63 -18.55 4.27
C PHE A 591 -20.27 -18.34 4.94
N CYS A 592 -19.43 -19.38 4.95
CA CYS A 592 -18.10 -19.38 5.55
C CYS A 592 -17.04 -19.95 4.59
N GLY A 593 -15.78 -19.60 4.85
CA GLY A 593 -14.63 -19.92 4.01
C GLY A 593 -14.02 -21.30 4.31
N ASN A 594 -12.99 -21.64 3.54
CA ASN A 594 -12.35 -22.95 3.54
C ASN A 594 -11.07 -23.03 4.39
N ALA A 595 -10.73 -22.00 5.17
CA ALA A 595 -9.57 -22.08 6.06
C ALA A 595 -9.77 -23.18 7.12
N GLN A 596 -8.68 -23.87 7.48
CA GLN A 596 -8.73 -24.96 8.45
C GLN A 596 -8.94 -24.47 9.90
N GLU A 597 -8.48 -23.26 10.22
CA GLU A 597 -8.45 -22.75 11.59
C GLU A 597 -9.06 -21.35 11.73
N PHE A 598 -8.65 -20.38 10.91
CA PHE A 598 -9.18 -19.01 10.92
C PHE A 598 -10.25 -18.83 9.84
N VAL A 599 -11.41 -19.48 10.02
CA VAL A 599 -12.52 -19.43 9.08
C VAL A 599 -13.15 -18.03 9.07
N ASP A 600 -13.17 -17.39 7.91
CA ASP A 600 -13.93 -16.15 7.71
C ASP A 600 -15.39 -16.50 7.38
N CYS A 601 -16.34 -15.75 7.93
CA CYS A 601 -17.76 -15.88 7.60
C CYS A 601 -18.34 -14.53 7.21
N GLU A 602 -19.29 -14.55 6.28
CA GLU A 602 -19.97 -13.36 5.79
C GLU A 602 -21.48 -13.59 5.75
N GLN A 603 -22.23 -12.59 6.18
CA GLN A 603 -23.68 -12.49 6.05
C GLN A 603 -24.01 -11.33 5.13
N VAL A 604 -24.69 -11.64 4.03
CA VAL A 604 -25.05 -10.67 3.01
C VAL A 604 -26.53 -10.39 3.09
N THR A 605 -26.88 -9.11 3.27
CA THR A 605 -28.21 -8.59 2.97
C THR A 605 -28.23 -8.19 1.51
N LEU A 606 -28.87 -8.98 0.67
CA LEU A 606 -28.98 -8.73 -0.76
C LEU A 606 -30.35 -8.13 -1.05
N ASN A 607 -30.37 -6.82 -1.31
CA ASN A 607 -31.54 -6.11 -1.80
C ASN A 607 -31.70 -6.40 -3.30
N LEU A 608 -32.83 -6.98 -3.66
CA LEU A 608 -33.22 -7.27 -5.03
C LEU A 608 -34.23 -6.21 -5.45
N ASN A 609 -34.07 -5.62 -6.62
CA ASN A 609 -35.05 -4.67 -7.15
C ASN A 609 -35.58 -5.16 -8.49
N LEU A 610 -36.83 -5.62 -8.51
CA LEU A 610 -37.50 -6.08 -9.73
C LEU A 610 -37.92 -4.89 -10.58
N VAL A 611 -37.21 -4.68 -11.70
CA VAL A 611 -37.46 -3.58 -12.63
C VAL A 611 -38.29 -4.05 -13.84
N PRO A 612 -39.24 -3.24 -14.35
CA PRO A 612 -39.97 -3.55 -15.55
C PRO A 612 -39.06 -3.55 -16.79
N PHE A 613 -39.21 -4.55 -17.66
CA PHE A 613 -38.52 -4.64 -18.95
C PHE A 613 -39.54 -4.55 -20.08
N VAL A 614 -39.82 -3.32 -20.53
CA VAL A 614 -40.81 -3.02 -21.57
C VAL A 614 -40.13 -2.75 -22.90
N LEU A 615 -40.57 -3.44 -23.95
CA LEU A 615 -40.11 -3.24 -25.32
C LEU A 615 -41.24 -2.72 -26.19
N THR A 616 -40.93 -1.82 -27.11
CA THR A 616 -41.89 -1.21 -28.02
C THR A 616 -41.35 -1.10 -29.43
N ASP A 617 -42.21 -1.38 -30.42
CA ASP A 617 -41.87 -1.29 -31.84
C ASP A 617 -41.68 0.19 -32.25
N ARG A 618 -40.80 0.44 -33.23
CA ARG A 618 -40.40 1.80 -33.66
C ARG A 618 -40.23 1.92 -35.18
N THR A 619 -40.33 3.16 -35.68
CA THR A 619 -40.00 3.52 -37.06
C THR A 619 -38.84 4.51 -37.07
N ILE A 620 -37.87 4.30 -37.95
CA ILE A 620 -36.76 5.25 -38.21
C ILE A 620 -36.70 5.58 -39.70
N LYS A 621 -36.29 6.81 -40.02
CA LYS A 621 -36.22 7.31 -41.40
C LYS A 621 -34.80 7.71 -41.80
N ALA A 622 -34.47 7.56 -43.07
CA ALA A 622 -33.19 7.98 -43.65
C ALA A 622 -33.39 8.64 -45.02
N CYS A 623 -32.41 9.42 -45.48
CA CYS A 623 -32.43 9.93 -46.86
C CYS A 623 -32.19 8.77 -47.84
N GLN A 624 -32.95 8.77 -48.94
CA GLN A 624 -32.83 7.75 -49.97
C GLN A 624 -31.67 8.05 -50.93
N TYR A 625 -30.88 7.01 -51.21
CA TYR A 625 -29.82 6.93 -52.19
C TYR A 625 -30.08 5.70 -53.07
N ALA A 626 -30.54 5.90 -54.30
CA ALA A 626 -30.75 4.82 -55.29
C ALA A 626 -31.61 3.64 -54.77
N GLY A 627 -32.71 3.93 -54.05
CA GLY A 627 -33.64 2.90 -53.53
C GLY A 627 -33.27 2.30 -52.18
N LYS A 628 -32.16 2.75 -51.57
CA LYS A 628 -31.70 2.34 -50.23
C LYS A 628 -31.35 3.57 -49.39
N GLY A 629 -31.20 3.40 -48.09
CA GLY A 629 -30.77 4.46 -47.17
C GLY A 629 -29.83 3.90 -46.11
N TYR A 630 -29.02 4.78 -45.54
CA TYR A 630 -28.21 4.45 -44.37
C TYR A 630 -29.02 4.75 -43.12
N PHE A 631 -29.42 3.70 -42.43
CA PHE A 631 -30.19 3.78 -41.20
C PHE A 631 -29.27 3.61 -39.99
N ASP A 632 -29.33 4.55 -39.05
CA ASP A 632 -28.80 4.33 -37.72
C ASP A 632 -29.86 3.61 -36.88
N LEU A 633 -29.76 2.29 -36.82
CA LEU A 633 -30.65 1.42 -36.07
C LEU A 633 -30.61 1.69 -34.55
N THR A 634 -29.54 2.31 -34.06
CA THR A 634 -29.37 2.60 -32.63
C THR A 634 -30.26 3.75 -32.16
N THR A 635 -30.70 4.61 -33.08
CA THR A 635 -31.65 5.72 -32.81
C THR A 635 -33.07 5.24 -32.53
N ALA A 636 -33.40 3.99 -32.89
CA ALA A 636 -34.69 3.41 -32.57
C ALA A 636 -34.80 3.18 -31.06
N ASN A 637 -35.60 4.03 -30.39
CA ASN A 637 -35.81 3.95 -28.96
C ASN A 637 -36.82 2.83 -28.58
N VAL A 638 -36.41 1.58 -28.79
CA VAL A 638 -37.23 0.35 -28.63
C VAL A 638 -37.44 -0.10 -27.18
N THR A 639 -36.83 0.59 -26.22
CA THR A 639 -36.94 0.36 -24.78
C THR A 639 -36.96 1.75 -24.11
N ASP A 640 -37.52 1.86 -22.91
CA ASP A 640 -37.51 3.10 -22.11
C ASP A 640 -36.11 3.47 -21.58
N ASN A 641 -35.10 2.62 -21.79
CA ASN A 641 -33.73 2.75 -21.28
C ASN A 641 -33.66 2.90 -19.75
N ALA A 642 -34.62 2.35 -19.01
CA ALA A 642 -34.58 2.36 -17.54
C ALA A 642 -33.36 1.63 -16.97
N VAL A 643 -32.78 0.70 -17.74
CA VAL A 643 -31.51 0.01 -17.44
C VAL A 643 -30.60 -0.03 -18.69
N PRO A 644 -29.27 -0.10 -18.53
CA PRO A 644 -28.36 -0.29 -19.65
C PRO A 644 -28.71 -1.54 -20.47
N THR A 645 -28.74 -1.42 -21.81
CA THR A 645 -29.08 -2.53 -22.71
C THR A 645 -28.03 -2.73 -23.80
N THR A 646 -27.76 -3.99 -24.14
CA THR A 646 -27.08 -4.39 -25.37
C THR A 646 -28.12 -4.71 -26.43
N LYS A 647 -28.01 -4.08 -27.59
CA LYS A 647 -28.91 -4.29 -28.73
C LYS A 647 -28.18 -5.05 -29.84
N LYS A 648 -28.74 -6.17 -30.28
CA LYS A 648 -28.29 -6.90 -31.48
C LYS A 648 -29.39 -6.86 -32.53
N PHE A 649 -29.04 -6.48 -33.75
CA PHE A 649 -30.00 -6.27 -34.83
C PHE A 649 -29.91 -7.39 -35.85
N TYR A 650 -31.05 -7.80 -36.40
CA TYR A 650 -31.18 -8.93 -37.31
C TYR A 650 -32.12 -8.56 -38.47
N PRO A 651 -31.84 -9.01 -39.70
CA PRO A 651 -32.69 -8.71 -40.86
C PRO A 651 -34.09 -9.33 -40.74
N THR A 652 -34.19 -10.52 -40.15
CA THR A 652 -35.46 -11.25 -40.01
C THR A 652 -35.66 -11.78 -38.58
N LEU A 653 -36.90 -12.14 -38.24
CA LEU A 653 -37.21 -12.79 -36.96
C LEU A 653 -36.57 -14.19 -36.85
N ALA A 654 -36.44 -14.91 -37.97
CA ALA A 654 -35.80 -16.22 -38.00
C ALA A 654 -34.30 -16.13 -37.66
N ASP A 655 -33.60 -15.14 -38.23
CA ASP A 655 -32.20 -14.83 -37.92
C ASP A 655 -32.00 -14.48 -36.44
N LEU A 656 -32.91 -13.68 -35.88
CA LEU A 656 -32.89 -13.33 -34.45
C LEU A 656 -33.02 -14.56 -33.56
N ASN A 657 -33.98 -15.44 -33.87
CA ASN A 657 -34.27 -16.65 -33.08
C ASN A 657 -33.13 -17.68 -33.18
N ALA A 658 -32.53 -17.85 -34.36
CA ALA A 658 -31.39 -18.73 -34.59
C ALA A 658 -30.04 -18.12 -34.17
N ASN A 659 -30.01 -16.82 -33.84
CA ASN A 659 -28.81 -16.04 -33.58
C ASN A 659 -27.80 -16.10 -34.75
N THR A 660 -28.30 -16.06 -35.98
CA THR A 660 -27.51 -16.06 -37.24
C THR A 660 -27.65 -14.71 -37.94
N ASN A 661 -26.73 -14.39 -38.87
CA ASN A 661 -26.83 -13.19 -39.72
C ASN A 661 -27.03 -11.85 -38.98
N GLN A 662 -26.36 -11.67 -37.84
CA GLN A 662 -26.41 -10.41 -37.09
C GLN A 662 -25.94 -9.23 -37.97
N ILE A 663 -26.68 -8.12 -37.95
CA ILE A 663 -26.27 -6.86 -38.57
C ILE A 663 -25.07 -6.30 -37.78
N THR A 664 -23.90 -6.29 -38.41
CA THR A 664 -22.62 -5.93 -37.77
C THR A 664 -22.34 -4.43 -37.76
N ASN A 665 -23.01 -3.64 -38.60
CA ASN A 665 -22.87 -2.18 -38.65
C ASN A 665 -24.23 -1.48 -38.42
N PRO A 666 -24.73 -1.47 -37.17
CA PRO A 666 -26.07 -0.96 -36.88
C PRO A 666 -26.18 0.57 -36.93
N THR A 667 -25.08 1.31 -36.76
CA THR A 667 -25.09 2.79 -36.86
C THR A 667 -25.10 3.29 -38.29
N ASN A 668 -24.83 2.41 -39.27
CA ASN A 668 -24.77 2.76 -40.68
C ASN A 668 -25.31 1.62 -41.55
N TYR A 669 -26.51 1.14 -41.21
CA TYR A 669 -27.10 -0.01 -41.88
C TYR A 669 -27.68 0.37 -43.24
N PHE A 670 -27.08 -0.15 -44.31
CA PHE A 670 -27.50 0.13 -45.68
C PHE A 670 -28.61 -0.82 -46.13
N SER A 671 -29.85 -0.33 -46.22
CA SER A 671 -31.01 -1.16 -46.55
C SER A 671 -32.10 -0.41 -47.32
N GLY A 672 -33.02 -1.16 -47.92
CA GLY A 672 -34.29 -0.63 -48.42
C GLY A 672 -35.26 -0.35 -47.27
N ALA A 673 -36.42 0.25 -47.58
CA ALA A 673 -37.53 0.30 -46.65
C ALA A 673 -37.99 -1.14 -46.29
N GLY A 674 -38.37 -1.38 -45.04
CA GLY A 674 -38.67 -2.74 -44.57
C GLY A 674 -38.74 -2.85 -43.05
N ILE A 675 -38.74 -4.09 -42.53
CA ILE A 675 -38.76 -4.37 -41.10
C ILE A 675 -37.49 -5.13 -40.74
N ILE A 676 -36.81 -4.69 -39.68
CA ILE A 676 -35.73 -5.44 -39.03
C ILE A 676 -36.08 -5.70 -37.57
N HIS A 677 -35.41 -6.65 -36.95
CA HIS A 677 -35.68 -7.06 -35.58
C HIS A 677 -34.48 -6.74 -34.67
N VAL A 678 -34.76 -6.33 -33.44
CA VAL A 678 -33.73 -6.08 -32.44
C VAL A 678 -33.94 -6.98 -31.24
N ARG A 679 -32.89 -7.72 -30.88
CA ARG A 679 -32.78 -8.45 -29.62
C ARG A 679 -32.15 -7.50 -28.61
N VAL A 680 -32.89 -7.17 -27.57
CA VAL A 680 -32.46 -6.31 -26.48
C VAL A 680 -32.12 -7.19 -25.29
N THR A 681 -30.89 -7.10 -24.81
CA THR A 681 -30.43 -7.76 -23.60
C THR A 681 -30.13 -6.68 -22.57
N THR A 682 -30.74 -6.72 -21.40
CA THR A 682 -30.41 -5.82 -20.29
C THR A 682 -29.06 -6.19 -19.66
N SER A 683 -28.40 -5.26 -18.98
CA SER A 683 -27.23 -5.55 -18.14
C SER A 683 -27.48 -6.65 -17.10
N GLU A 684 -28.73 -6.81 -16.69
CA GLU A 684 -29.22 -7.76 -15.71
C GLU A 684 -29.44 -9.17 -16.29
N GLY A 685 -29.39 -9.31 -17.62
CA GLY A 685 -29.47 -10.59 -18.34
C GLY A 685 -30.83 -10.93 -18.95
N CYS A 686 -31.84 -10.06 -18.84
CA CYS A 686 -33.13 -10.28 -19.49
C CYS A 686 -33.05 -10.01 -20.98
N VAL A 687 -33.73 -10.85 -21.76
CA VAL A 687 -33.74 -10.83 -23.22
C VAL A 687 -35.16 -10.65 -23.71
N GLY A 688 -35.36 -9.72 -24.64
CA GLY A 688 -36.61 -9.57 -25.39
C GLY A 688 -36.34 -9.07 -26.81
N ASN A 689 -37.39 -9.04 -27.63
CA ASN A 689 -37.30 -8.57 -29.01
C ASN A 689 -38.35 -7.51 -29.37
N ALA A 690 -37.97 -6.55 -30.21
CA ALA A 690 -38.85 -5.54 -30.80
C ALA A 690 -38.66 -5.45 -32.32
N LYS A 691 -39.59 -4.79 -33.02
CA LYS A 691 -39.51 -4.50 -34.46
C LYS A 691 -39.08 -3.06 -34.70
N ILE A 692 -38.26 -2.86 -35.73
CA ILE A 692 -37.86 -1.54 -36.25
C ILE A 692 -38.26 -1.46 -37.72
N THR A 693 -39.15 -0.54 -38.05
CA THR A 693 -39.54 -0.22 -39.42
C THR A 693 -38.61 0.85 -40.02
N LEU A 694 -38.10 0.61 -41.23
CA LEU A 694 -37.21 1.47 -41.99
C LEU A 694 -38.00 2.17 -43.11
N ASP A 695 -37.89 3.49 -43.23
CA ASP A 695 -38.61 4.31 -44.22
C ASP A 695 -37.77 5.52 -44.72
N PHE A 696 -38.17 6.23 -45.78
CA PHE A 696 -37.36 7.30 -46.40
C PHE A 696 -37.90 8.73 -46.20
N PHE A 697 -36.98 9.71 -46.18
CA PHE A 697 -37.29 11.15 -46.27
C PHE A 697 -37.35 11.63 -47.74
N PRO A 698 -38.17 12.66 -48.06
CA PRO A 698 -38.22 13.25 -49.40
C PRO A 698 -36.97 14.07 -49.76
N THR A 699 -36.56 14.08 -51.05
CA THR A 699 -35.42 14.84 -51.61
C THR A 699 -35.84 16.23 -52.16
N PRO A 700 -34.96 17.25 -52.11
CA PRO A 700 -35.25 18.59 -52.67
C PRO A 700 -35.23 18.66 -54.20
N VAL A 701 -35.96 19.60 -54.80
CA VAL A 701 -36.03 19.88 -56.25
C VAL A 701 -34.99 20.91 -56.70
N VAL A 702 -34.31 20.66 -57.82
CA VAL A 702 -33.20 21.50 -58.35
C VAL A 702 -33.30 21.74 -59.87
N ASN A 703 -32.72 22.85 -60.35
CA ASN A 703 -32.66 23.30 -61.77
C ASN A 703 -31.23 23.64 -62.21
N GLU A 704 -30.94 23.67 -63.53
CA GLU A 704 -29.66 24.13 -64.10
C GLU A 704 -29.59 25.66 -64.27
N ALA A 705 -28.39 26.27 -64.16
CA ALA A 705 -28.17 27.72 -64.29
C ALA A 705 -26.88 28.09 -65.09
N THR A 706 -26.75 29.33 -65.60
CA THR A 706 -25.57 29.81 -66.37
C THR A 706 -25.10 31.20 -65.89
N LEU A 707 -23.78 31.43 -65.81
CA LEU A 707 -23.12 32.70 -65.44
C LEU A 707 -22.08 33.13 -66.50
N THR A 708 -22.01 34.43 -66.83
CA THR A 708 -21.09 35.00 -67.86
C THR A 708 -20.33 36.22 -67.34
N VAL A 709 -19.00 36.29 -67.53
CA VAL A 709 -18.12 37.40 -67.06
C VAL A 709 -16.96 37.69 -68.03
N CYS A 710 -16.33 38.88 -67.92
CA CYS A 710 -15.10 39.22 -68.66
C CYS A 710 -13.88 38.42 -68.18
N PHE A 711 -12.88 38.30 -69.06
CA PHE A 711 -11.56 37.77 -68.68
C PHE A 711 -10.88 38.59 -67.57
N ILE A 712 -9.93 37.97 -66.87
CA ILE A 712 -9.05 38.66 -65.91
C ILE A 712 -7.70 38.99 -66.55
N GLU A 713 -7.18 40.21 -66.33
CA GLU A 713 -5.96 40.72 -67.01
C GLU A 713 -4.72 39.83 -66.81
N ASN A 714 -4.63 39.11 -65.70
CA ASN A 714 -3.54 38.19 -65.40
C ASN A 714 -3.74 36.77 -65.97
N ASN A 715 -4.93 36.45 -66.49
CA ASN A 715 -5.23 35.16 -67.11
C ASN A 715 -6.41 35.28 -68.08
N GLU A 716 -6.09 35.52 -69.36
CA GLU A 716 -7.04 35.82 -70.42
C GLU A 716 -8.03 34.70 -70.75
N THR A 717 -7.79 33.48 -70.24
CA THR A 717 -8.65 32.31 -70.43
C THR A 717 -9.65 32.11 -69.30
N LYS A 718 -9.59 32.95 -68.25
CA LYS A 718 -10.40 32.80 -67.04
C LYS A 718 -11.18 34.06 -66.70
N GLY A 719 -12.30 33.88 -66.02
CA GLY A 719 -13.15 34.94 -65.48
C GLY A 719 -13.45 34.68 -64.00
N THR A 720 -13.84 35.72 -63.27
CA THR A 720 -14.19 35.63 -61.84
C THR A 720 -15.71 35.54 -61.68
N PHE A 721 -16.22 34.40 -61.22
CA PHE A 721 -17.65 34.10 -61.11
C PHE A 721 -18.14 34.14 -59.66
N ASN A 722 -19.33 34.69 -59.44
CA ASN A 722 -20.06 34.56 -58.18
C ASN A 722 -21.12 33.46 -58.29
N LEU A 723 -20.77 32.24 -57.88
CA LEU A 723 -21.61 31.03 -57.92
C LEU A 723 -22.90 31.16 -57.08
N THR A 724 -22.94 32.05 -56.10
CA THR A 724 -24.11 32.24 -55.22
C THR A 724 -25.28 32.91 -55.94
N THR A 725 -25.01 33.59 -57.06
CA THR A 725 -26.02 34.25 -57.89
C THR A 725 -26.76 33.27 -58.81
N ALA A 726 -26.32 32.02 -58.91
CA ALA A 726 -26.98 31.00 -59.72
C ALA A 726 -28.30 30.54 -59.09
N VAL A 727 -29.40 30.69 -59.85
CA VAL A 727 -30.74 30.29 -59.44
C VAL A 727 -30.97 28.80 -59.71
N ILE A 728 -30.54 27.95 -58.78
CA ILE A 728 -30.54 26.48 -58.91
C ILE A 728 -31.70 25.75 -58.20
N THR A 729 -32.55 26.46 -57.45
CA THR A 729 -33.79 25.93 -56.85
C THR A 729 -34.68 27.10 -56.40
N ASN A 730 -35.99 26.86 -56.31
CA ASN A 730 -36.98 27.78 -55.75
C ASN A 730 -37.42 27.38 -54.33
N GLU A 731 -36.94 26.25 -53.81
CA GLU A 731 -37.26 25.80 -52.45
C GLU A 731 -36.57 26.67 -51.39
N THR A 732 -37.30 26.99 -50.31
CA THR A 732 -36.76 27.73 -49.17
C THR A 732 -37.33 27.16 -47.86
N PRO A 733 -36.52 26.99 -46.79
CA PRO A 733 -35.08 27.20 -46.72
C PRO A 733 -34.28 26.02 -47.31
N VAL A 734 -33.18 26.32 -47.99
CA VAL A 734 -32.21 25.33 -48.50
C VAL A 734 -30.78 25.76 -48.21
N THR A 735 -29.89 24.79 -48.01
CA THR A 735 -28.45 25.04 -47.89
C THR A 735 -27.77 24.61 -49.19
N LYS A 736 -26.89 25.46 -49.75
CA LYS A 736 -26.17 25.20 -51.00
C LYS A 736 -24.68 25.00 -50.73
N LYS A 737 -24.10 23.94 -51.28
CA LYS A 737 -22.65 23.67 -51.28
C LYS A 737 -22.16 23.45 -52.70
N TYR A 738 -21.03 24.05 -53.09
CA TYR A 738 -20.54 24.07 -54.47
C TYR A 738 -19.34 23.14 -54.67
N TYR A 739 -19.21 22.54 -55.84
CA TYR A 739 -18.22 21.52 -56.16
C TYR A 739 -17.71 21.67 -57.60
N PRO A 740 -16.43 21.36 -57.89
CA PRO A 740 -15.86 21.50 -59.23
C PRO A 740 -16.44 20.49 -60.24
N THR A 741 -16.77 19.27 -59.81
CA THR A 741 -17.26 18.21 -60.70
C THR A 741 -18.53 17.55 -60.16
N PHE A 742 -19.25 16.82 -61.04
CA PHE A 742 -20.40 16.02 -60.63
C PHE A 742 -19.98 14.89 -59.67
N THR A 743 -18.80 14.32 -59.87
CA THR A 743 -18.22 13.28 -59.01
C THR A 743 -17.93 13.85 -57.62
N ASP A 744 -17.32 15.03 -57.54
CA ASP A 744 -17.10 15.75 -56.27
C ASP A 744 -18.43 16.07 -55.58
N ALA A 745 -19.44 16.53 -56.34
CA ALA A 745 -20.79 16.73 -55.83
C ALA A 745 -21.51 15.42 -55.49
N SER A 746 -21.14 14.26 -56.01
CA SER A 746 -21.74 12.97 -55.66
C SER A 746 -21.07 12.35 -54.44
N ASN A 747 -19.77 12.60 -54.26
CA ASN A 747 -18.95 12.07 -53.17
C ASN A 747 -18.78 13.04 -51.99
N GLY A 748 -19.13 14.32 -52.15
CA GLY A 748 -18.99 15.36 -51.12
C GLY A 748 -17.55 15.79 -50.91
N THR A 749 -16.67 15.55 -51.87
CA THR A 749 -15.23 15.84 -51.82
C THR A 749 -14.92 17.16 -52.51
N ASN A 750 -13.84 17.85 -52.13
CA ASN A 750 -13.39 19.08 -52.80
C ASN A 750 -14.44 20.21 -52.85
N GLU A 751 -15.14 20.45 -51.73
CA GLU A 751 -16.10 21.56 -51.63
C GLU A 751 -15.42 22.92 -51.89
N ILE A 752 -16.04 23.74 -52.74
CA ILE A 752 -15.66 25.13 -52.98
C ILE A 752 -16.18 25.95 -51.79
N MET A 753 -15.31 26.21 -50.81
CA MET A 753 -15.67 26.86 -49.54
C MET A 753 -15.53 28.39 -49.60
N SER A 754 -16.34 29.09 -48.80
CA SER A 754 -16.28 30.55 -48.61
C SER A 754 -14.83 31.03 -48.32
N PRO A 755 -14.35 32.13 -48.93
CA PRO A 755 -15.07 33.09 -49.79
C PRO A 755 -15.10 32.72 -51.28
N ILE A 756 -14.50 31.59 -51.66
CA ILE A 756 -14.22 31.23 -53.06
C ILE A 756 -15.48 31.19 -53.95
N PRO A 757 -16.68 30.73 -53.51
CA PRO A 757 -17.87 30.76 -54.33
C PRO A 757 -18.28 32.15 -54.83
N THR A 758 -17.86 33.22 -54.15
CA THR A 758 -18.18 34.60 -54.57
C THR A 758 -17.19 35.18 -55.58
N VAL A 759 -16.01 34.56 -55.71
CA VAL A 759 -14.88 35.00 -56.53
C VAL A 759 -14.22 33.82 -57.26
N TYR A 760 -15.02 32.87 -57.74
CA TYR A 760 -14.53 31.62 -58.31
C TYR A 760 -13.89 31.86 -59.69
N ILE A 761 -12.57 31.66 -59.78
CA ILE A 761 -11.82 31.90 -61.01
C ILE A 761 -11.82 30.63 -61.88
N SER A 762 -12.50 30.67 -63.02
CA SER A 762 -12.58 29.53 -63.95
C SER A 762 -12.51 29.96 -65.40
N SER A 763 -12.12 29.03 -66.27
CA SER A 763 -12.39 29.13 -67.71
C SER A 763 -13.85 28.74 -68.00
N ASN A 764 -14.22 28.66 -69.28
CA ASN A 764 -15.48 28.03 -69.68
C ASN A 764 -15.55 26.61 -69.10
N SER A 765 -16.49 26.37 -68.20
CA SER A 765 -16.60 25.09 -67.47
C SER A 765 -18.00 24.92 -66.87
N SER A 766 -18.23 23.80 -66.17
CA SER A 766 -19.39 23.62 -65.31
C SER A 766 -18.93 23.41 -63.87
N VAL A 767 -19.73 23.86 -62.91
CA VAL A 767 -19.62 23.55 -61.48
C VAL A 767 -20.96 23.01 -60.99
N TYR A 768 -20.97 22.31 -59.86
CA TYR A 768 -22.14 21.60 -59.36
C TYR A 768 -22.48 22.04 -57.94
N ALA A 769 -23.74 22.03 -57.58
CA ALA A 769 -24.19 22.44 -56.26
C ALA A 769 -25.08 21.39 -55.61
N ARG A 770 -24.71 20.93 -54.40
CA ARG A 770 -25.63 20.17 -53.54
C ARG A 770 -26.59 21.13 -52.86
N VAL A 771 -27.88 20.89 -53.05
CA VAL A 771 -28.97 21.62 -52.41
C VAL A 771 -29.55 20.71 -51.35
N PHE A 772 -29.47 21.10 -50.08
CA PHE A 772 -29.99 20.36 -48.93
C PHE A 772 -31.32 20.94 -48.46
N ASN A 773 -32.29 20.08 -48.17
CA ASN A 773 -33.53 20.46 -47.46
C ASN A 773 -33.35 20.40 -45.94
N SER A 774 -34.41 20.74 -45.20
CA SER A 774 -34.43 20.73 -43.73
C SER A 774 -34.20 19.35 -43.09
N ASN A 775 -34.43 18.27 -43.82
CA ASN A 775 -34.19 16.89 -43.34
C ASN A 775 -32.77 16.38 -43.68
N GLY A 776 -31.91 17.23 -44.26
CA GLY A 776 -30.55 16.89 -44.63
C GLY A 776 -30.41 16.06 -45.92
N CYS A 777 -31.51 15.82 -46.64
CA CYS A 777 -31.46 15.15 -47.94
C CYS A 777 -31.08 16.16 -49.02
N TYR A 778 -30.31 15.72 -50.02
CA TYR A 778 -29.80 16.60 -51.06
C TYR A 778 -30.11 16.13 -52.48
N ALA A 779 -30.10 17.11 -53.40
CA ALA A 779 -30.05 16.90 -54.84
C ALA A 779 -28.93 17.76 -55.45
N ILE A 780 -28.45 17.41 -56.65
CA ILE A 780 -27.31 18.06 -57.29
C ILE A 780 -27.78 18.90 -58.49
N ALA A 781 -27.49 20.19 -58.48
CA ALA A 781 -27.72 21.13 -59.57
C ALA A 781 -26.43 21.39 -60.38
N LYS A 782 -26.56 21.72 -61.67
CA LYS A 782 -25.43 22.10 -62.55
C LYS A 782 -25.44 23.60 -62.86
N ILE A 783 -24.28 24.24 -62.82
CA ILE A 783 -24.06 25.66 -63.11
C ILE A 783 -23.00 25.78 -64.23
N ASN A 784 -23.33 26.40 -65.35
CA ASN A 784 -22.42 26.64 -66.47
C ASN A 784 -21.73 28.00 -66.34
N LEU A 785 -20.42 28.05 -66.61
CA LEU A 785 -19.57 29.24 -66.50
C LEU A 785 -19.04 29.64 -67.88
N THR A 786 -19.08 30.92 -68.24
CA THR A 786 -18.65 31.44 -69.55
C THR A 786 -17.82 32.73 -69.43
N VAL A 787 -16.68 32.80 -70.12
CA VAL A 787 -15.69 33.90 -70.09
C VAL A 787 -15.57 34.57 -71.46
N THR A 788 -15.63 35.90 -71.50
CA THR A 788 -15.39 36.71 -72.71
C THR A 788 -13.89 37.06 -72.87
N PRO A 789 -13.20 36.67 -73.98
CA PRO A 789 -11.74 36.85 -74.15
C PRO A 789 -11.30 38.28 -74.55
N PRO A 790 -10.02 38.67 -74.31
CA PRO A 790 -9.47 39.96 -74.74
C PRO A 790 -9.21 40.05 -76.25
N LYS A 791 -9.24 41.28 -76.77
CA LYS A 791 -8.88 41.62 -78.16
C LYS A 791 -7.67 42.56 -78.18
N ARG A 792 -6.52 42.13 -78.73
CA ARG A 792 -5.25 42.91 -78.77
C ARG A 792 -4.96 43.52 -80.15
N SER A 793 -4.13 44.56 -80.20
CA SER A 793 -3.59 45.12 -81.44
C SER A 793 -2.48 44.25 -82.01
N THR A 794 -2.53 43.95 -83.31
CA THR A 794 -1.49 43.22 -84.04
C THR A 794 -0.44 44.13 -84.70
N VAL A 795 -0.66 45.45 -84.68
CA VAL A 795 0.17 46.45 -85.40
C VAL A 795 1.31 47.02 -84.53
N LEU A 796 1.10 47.14 -83.21
CA LEU A 796 2.01 47.82 -82.29
C LEU A 796 3.25 46.97 -81.89
N LYS A 797 4.49 47.46 -82.17
CA LYS A 797 5.78 46.76 -81.90
C LYS A 797 6.92 47.70 -81.43
N ASP A 798 7.91 47.15 -80.70
CA ASP A 798 9.09 47.87 -80.17
C ASP A 798 10.04 48.44 -81.25
N GLN A 799 10.80 49.50 -80.92
CA GLN A 799 11.76 50.20 -81.80
C GLN A 799 13.11 50.45 -81.10
N PHE A 800 14.26 50.49 -81.83
CA PHE A 800 15.61 50.74 -81.29
C PHE A 800 16.29 51.94 -81.96
N ILE A 801 16.84 52.86 -81.17
CA ILE A 801 17.48 54.10 -81.64
C ILE A 801 18.66 54.53 -80.76
N CYS A 802 19.51 55.45 -81.27
CA CYS A 802 20.50 56.14 -80.44
C CYS A 802 19.79 56.98 -79.36
N ILE A 803 20.45 57.24 -78.23
CA ILE A 803 19.79 57.79 -77.03
C ILE A 803 19.07 59.13 -77.28
N ASP A 804 19.50 59.92 -78.27
CA ASP A 804 18.95 61.26 -78.55
C ASP A 804 17.93 61.32 -79.71
N ASP A 805 17.60 60.21 -80.37
CA ASP A 805 16.71 60.16 -81.55
C ASP A 805 15.18 60.09 -81.18
N ARG A 806 14.27 60.14 -82.17
CA ARG A 806 12.76 60.10 -82.00
C ARG A 806 12.03 59.24 -83.07
N THR A 807 10.84 58.68 -82.76
CA THR A 807 10.02 57.79 -83.68
C THR A 807 8.47 57.91 -83.54
N THR A 808 7.63 57.08 -84.20
CA THR A 808 6.14 57.07 -84.19
C THR A 808 5.56 55.69 -83.81
N LEU A 809 4.40 55.64 -83.12
CA LEU A 809 3.70 54.40 -82.68
C LEU A 809 2.21 54.35 -83.14
N ASP A 810 1.71 53.18 -83.55
CA ASP A 810 0.33 52.95 -84.09
C ASP A 810 -0.32 51.69 -83.49
N ALA A 811 -1.53 51.82 -82.93
CA ALA A 811 -2.30 50.73 -82.32
C ALA A 811 -3.31 50.02 -83.25
N GLY A 812 -3.52 50.47 -84.50
CA GLY A 812 -4.44 49.83 -85.46
C GLY A 812 -5.94 50.02 -85.19
N ALA A 813 -6.78 49.90 -86.22
CA ALA A 813 -8.24 50.12 -86.15
C ALA A 813 -9.02 48.91 -85.54
N GLY A 814 -10.30 49.11 -85.15
CA GLY A 814 -11.23 48.02 -84.80
C GLY A 814 -11.54 47.80 -83.31
N PHE A 815 -11.26 48.78 -82.44
CA PHE A 815 -11.58 48.76 -81.01
C PHE A 815 -12.69 49.77 -80.67
N GLN A 816 -13.48 49.51 -79.61
CA GLN A 816 -14.55 50.42 -79.16
C GLN A 816 -13.98 51.74 -78.59
N SER A 817 -12.76 51.72 -78.05
CA SER A 817 -12.04 52.91 -77.56
C SER A 817 -10.52 52.70 -77.48
N TYR A 818 -9.75 53.79 -77.51
CA TYR A 818 -8.29 53.84 -77.30
C TYR A 818 -7.94 54.79 -76.16
N LEU A 819 -6.96 54.44 -75.34
CA LEU A 819 -6.38 55.35 -74.33
C LEU A 819 -4.88 55.08 -74.17
N TRP A 820 -4.05 55.98 -74.68
CA TRP A 820 -2.59 55.90 -74.60
C TRP A 820 -2.06 56.37 -73.25
N SER A 821 -0.83 55.95 -72.92
CA SER A 821 -0.07 56.41 -71.75
C SER A 821 0.19 57.92 -71.74
N THR A 822 0.10 58.56 -72.90
CA THR A 822 0.17 60.02 -73.07
C THR A 822 -1.15 60.73 -72.81
N GLY A 823 -2.24 59.99 -72.57
CA GLY A 823 -3.61 60.49 -72.48
C GLY A 823 -4.33 60.63 -73.82
N ALA A 824 -3.66 60.36 -74.94
CA ALA A 824 -4.29 60.41 -76.27
C ALA A 824 -5.34 59.31 -76.43
N THR A 825 -6.45 59.60 -77.11
CA THR A 825 -7.53 58.63 -77.40
C THR A 825 -7.64 58.28 -78.89
N THR A 826 -6.63 58.66 -79.67
CA THR A 826 -6.52 58.41 -81.10
C THR A 826 -5.82 57.07 -81.39
N GLN A 827 -5.86 56.60 -82.64
CA GLN A 827 -5.19 55.35 -83.04
C GLN A 827 -3.64 55.43 -82.99
N THR A 828 -3.04 56.60 -83.20
CA THR A 828 -1.57 56.79 -83.31
C THR A 828 -1.05 57.89 -82.38
N ILE A 829 0.26 57.83 -82.04
CA ILE A 829 1.04 58.87 -81.36
C ILE A 829 2.41 59.09 -82.05
N GLN A 830 2.83 60.34 -82.26
CA GLN A 830 4.04 60.71 -83.03
C GLN A 830 5.11 61.40 -82.16
N GLY A 831 6.38 61.36 -82.60
CA GLY A 831 7.48 62.14 -82.03
C GLY A 831 8.06 61.62 -80.70
N VAL A 832 7.99 60.31 -80.47
CA VAL A 832 8.31 59.71 -79.17
C VAL A 832 9.82 59.42 -78.98
N PRO A 833 10.44 59.84 -77.86
CA PRO A 833 11.80 59.43 -77.46
C PRO A 833 11.87 57.96 -77.03
N VAL A 834 13.11 57.48 -76.83
CA VAL A 834 13.41 56.30 -76.01
C VAL A 834 12.59 56.36 -74.72
N GLY A 835 11.79 55.32 -74.49
CA GLY A 835 10.81 55.28 -73.41
C GLY A 835 9.79 54.17 -73.60
N SER A 836 8.97 53.94 -72.57
CA SER A 836 7.91 52.93 -72.58
C SER A 836 6.54 53.59 -72.70
N TYR A 837 5.69 53.05 -73.58
CA TYR A 837 4.34 53.52 -73.86
C TYR A 837 3.34 52.37 -73.74
N TRP A 838 2.06 52.68 -73.56
CA TRP A 838 0.99 51.70 -73.58
C TRP A 838 -0.30 52.27 -74.14
N VAL A 839 -1.21 51.40 -74.59
CA VAL A 839 -2.57 51.73 -75.02
C VAL A 839 -3.60 50.78 -74.39
N THR A 840 -4.70 51.31 -73.86
CA THR A 840 -5.85 50.52 -73.40
C THR A 840 -6.91 50.48 -74.50
N LEU A 841 -7.40 49.27 -74.80
CA LEU A 841 -8.32 48.95 -75.88
C LEU A 841 -9.59 48.29 -75.31
N GLN A 842 -10.79 48.69 -75.77
CA GLN A 842 -12.08 48.13 -75.33
C GLN A 842 -12.73 47.24 -76.41
N ASN A 843 -13.29 46.08 -76.01
CA ASN A 843 -14.11 45.19 -76.85
C ASN A 843 -15.12 44.38 -76.02
N GLU A 844 -16.39 44.34 -76.42
CA GLU A 844 -17.48 43.58 -75.76
C GLU A 844 -17.61 43.85 -74.24
N GLY A 845 -17.35 45.09 -73.82
CA GLY A 845 -17.38 45.48 -72.41
C GLY A 845 -16.14 45.10 -71.59
N CYS A 846 -15.16 44.41 -72.20
CA CYS A 846 -13.88 44.08 -71.58
C CYS A 846 -12.75 45.00 -72.09
N TYR A 847 -11.75 45.28 -71.24
CA TYR A 847 -10.65 46.21 -71.53
C TYR A 847 -9.29 45.49 -71.47
N ILE A 848 -8.36 45.81 -72.38
CA ILE A 848 -6.98 45.28 -72.35
C ILE A 848 -5.94 46.38 -72.52
N LYS A 849 -4.87 46.34 -71.72
CA LYS A 849 -3.70 47.23 -71.82
C LYS A 849 -2.56 46.54 -72.58
N GLN A 850 -2.03 47.21 -73.60
CA GLN A 850 -0.92 46.71 -74.43
C GLN A 850 0.27 47.67 -74.38
N PHE A 851 1.47 47.13 -74.11
CA PHE A 851 2.71 47.89 -73.93
C PHE A 851 3.59 47.88 -75.19
N VAL A 852 4.40 48.92 -75.36
CA VAL A 852 5.41 49.05 -76.42
C VAL A 852 6.58 49.92 -75.93
N SER A 853 7.80 49.65 -76.41
CA SER A 853 8.99 50.41 -76.00
C SER A 853 9.82 50.91 -77.18
N VAL A 854 10.38 52.10 -77.01
CA VAL A 854 11.48 52.65 -77.81
C VAL A 854 12.76 52.53 -76.96
N LYS A 855 13.80 51.81 -77.42
CA LYS A 855 14.95 51.39 -76.59
C LYS A 855 16.30 51.95 -77.10
N LYS A 856 17.25 52.20 -76.17
CA LYS A 856 18.66 52.52 -76.46
C LYS A 856 19.42 51.26 -76.91
N ALA A 857 20.42 51.41 -77.78
CA ALA A 857 21.36 50.34 -78.15
C ALA A 857 22.47 50.06 -77.10
N ASN A 858 23.09 48.86 -77.14
CA ASN A 858 24.08 48.35 -76.16
C ASN A 858 25.55 48.74 -76.47
N GLU A 859 26.43 48.76 -75.46
CA GLU A 859 27.88 49.13 -75.52
C GLU A 859 28.84 47.92 -75.27
N PRO A 860 30.12 47.96 -75.70
CA PRO A 860 31.12 46.86 -75.55
C PRO A 860 31.92 46.86 -74.22
N VAL A 861 32.44 45.69 -73.77
CA VAL A 861 33.13 45.47 -72.47
C VAL A 861 34.34 44.51 -72.57
N VAL A 862 35.47 44.82 -71.90
CA VAL A 862 36.68 43.96 -71.80
C VAL A 862 36.56 42.94 -70.66
N THR A 863 36.81 41.65 -70.92
CA THR A 863 36.53 40.52 -70.01
C THR A 863 37.76 39.90 -69.35
N SER A 864 38.89 39.72 -70.04
CA SER A 864 40.12 39.18 -69.44
C SER A 864 41.39 39.65 -70.14
N ILE A 865 42.51 39.59 -69.39
CA ILE A 865 43.86 39.83 -69.91
C ILE A 865 44.80 38.71 -69.42
N GLU A 866 45.44 38.01 -70.35
CA GLU A 866 46.36 36.91 -70.05
C GLU A 866 47.82 37.30 -70.32
N ILE A 867 48.73 37.05 -69.37
CA ILE A 867 50.17 37.34 -69.53
C ILE A 867 51.01 36.05 -69.52
N SER A 868 51.88 35.91 -70.51
CA SER A 868 52.97 34.92 -70.53
C SER A 868 54.27 35.61 -70.94
N ASN A 869 55.27 35.59 -70.06
CA ASN A 869 56.51 36.37 -70.18
C ASN A 869 56.25 37.86 -70.45
N ASN A 870 56.37 38.30 -71.71
CA ASN A 870 56.27 39.70 -72.15
C ASN A 870 55.12 39.92 -73.16
N THR A 871 54.07 39.08 -73.14
CA THR A 871 52.94 39.15 -74.09
C THR A 871 51.60 39.20 -73.35
N ALA A 872 50.66 40.05 -73.81
CA ALA A 872 49.29 40.19 -73.30
C ALA A 872 48.21 40.00 -74.39
N THR A 873 47.09 39.34 -74.05
CA THR A 873 45.92 39.14 -74.93
C THR A 873 44.63 39.65 -74.27
N ILE A 874 43.82 40.45 -74.99
CA ILE A 874 42.60 41.13 -74.48
C ILE A 874 41.33 40.47 -75.02
N ASN A 875 40.34 40.18 -74.19
CA ASN A 875 39.06 39.60 -74.65
C ASN A 875 37.89 40.56 -74.39
N VAL A 876 36.89 40.62 -75.29
CA VAL A 876 35.76 41.58 -75.25
C VAL A 876 34.42 40.92 -75.59
N GLU A 877 33.34 41.37 -74.95
CA GLU A 877 31.95 41.02 -75.24
C GLU A 877 31.03 42.25 -75.18
N GLY A 878 29.81 42.15 -75.76
CA GLY A 878 28.81 43.24 -75.75
C GLY A 878 28.99 44.28 -76.85
N GLY A 879 27.96 45.10 -77.09
CA GLY A 879 27.90 46.04 -78.23
C GLY A 879 27.48 45.37 -79.55
N THR A 880 27.50 46.15 -80.64
CA THR A 880 27.21 45.65 -82.00
C THR A 880 28.52 45.42 -82.76
N ALA A 881 28.83 44.17 -83.12
CA ALA A 881 30.05 43.83 -83.85
C ALA A 881 30.07 44.43 -85.27
N PRO A 882 31.25 44.73 -85.87
CA PRO A 882 32.63 44.40 -85.43
C PRO A 882 33.35 45.44 -84.52
N TYR A 883 34.33 44.99 -83.71
CA TYR A 883 35.10 45.82 -82.74
C TYR A 883 36.51 46.26 -83.20
N LYS A 884 37.13 47.22 -82.48
CA LYS A 884 38.53 47.70 -82.66
C LYS A 884 39.26 47.90 -81.30
N TYR A 885 40.60 47.71 -81.23
CA TYR A 885 41.43 47.68 -79.99
C TYR A 885 42.67 48.59 -80.02
N ALA A 886 43.17 49.12 -78.89
CA ALA A 886 44.45 49.87 -78.81
C ALA A 886 45.18 49.70 -77.45
N VAL A 887 46.49 50.02 -77.35
CA VAL A 887 47.29 49.99 -76.09
C VAL A 887 48.01 51.32 -75.85
N ASP A 888 48.10 51.72 -74.58
CA ASP A 888 48.62 52.94 -73.94
C ASP A 888 48.01 54.27 -74.43
N THR A 889 47.49 54.35 -75.66
CA THR A 889 46.80 55.52 -76.23
C THR A 889 45.63 55.12 -77.16
N PRO A 890 44.46 55.81 -77.14
CA PRO A 890 43.26 55.46 -77.93
C PRO A 890 43.30 56.00 -79.37
N SER A 891 44.44 55.88 -80.04
CA SER A 891 44.65 56.40 -81.40
C SER A 891 45.15 55.33 -82.37
N ASN A 892 45.99 54.40 -81.91
CA ASN A 892 46.57 53.35 -82.74
C ASN A 892 45.70 52.08 -82.71
N TRP A 893 44.50 52.18 -83.29
CA TRP A 893 43.52 51.10 -83.29
C TRP A 893 43.88 49.97 -84.24
N GLN A 894 43.96 48.76 -83.71
CA GLN A 894 44.15 47.51 -84.43
C GLN A 894 42.92 46.61 -84.30
N ASN A 895 42.75 45.70 -85.26
CA ASN A 895 41.68 44.69 -85.20
C ASN A 895 42.09 43.49 -84.32
N SER A 896 43.40 43.28 -84.11
CA SER A 896 43.93 42.20 -83.29
C SER A 896 43.85 42.54 -81.81
N ASN A 897 43.63 41.54 -80.97
CA ASN A 897 43.54 41.68 -79.54
C ASN A 897 44.81 41.27 -78.76
N VAL A 898 45.92 41.00 -79.46
CA VAL A 898 47.20 40.53 -78.86
C VAL A 898 48.30 41.59 -78.96
N PHE A 899 49.10 41.72 -77.89
CA PHE A 899 50.22 42.67 -77.74
C PHE A 899 51.49 41.95 -77.21
N THR A 900 52.65 42.10 -77.87
CA THR A 900 53.92 41.39 -77.54
C THR A 900 55.07 42.33 -77.16
N ASN A 901 56.15 41.80 -76.58
CA ASN A 901 57.37 42.52 -76.14
C ASN A 901 57.15 43.62 -75.09
N LEU A 902 56.18 43.42 -74.20
CA LEU A 902 55.89 44.34 -73.11
C LEU A 902 57.09 44.44 -72.16
N THR A 903 57.45 45.66 -71.79
CA THR A 903 58.47 45.90 -70.77
C THR A 903 57.93 45.53 -69.39
N ARG A 904 58.83 45.18 -68.47
CA ARG A 904 58.45 44.94 -67.07
C ARG A 904 57.96 46.26 -66.46
N GLY A 905 56.72 46.30 -65.97
CA GLY A 905 56.04 47.55 -65.57
C GLY A 905 54.53 47.52 -65.83
N GLN A 906 53.88 48.70 -65.93
CA GLN A 906 52.41 48.91 -66.04
C GLN A 906 51.97 49.38 -67.45
N HIS A 907 50.79 48.96 -67.95
CA HIS A 907 50.24 49.27 -69.30
C HIS A 907 48.68 49.40 -69.35
N THR A 908 48.07 50.16 -70.30
CA THR A 908 46.60 50.40 -70.47
C THR A 908 46.03 50.00 -71.86
N PHE A 909 44.79 49.51 -72.00
CA PHE A 909 44.17 49.01 -73.26
C PHE A 909 42.77 49.62 -73.55
N TYR A 910 42.31 49.77 -74.83
CA TYR A 910 41.03 50.43 -75.26
C TYR A 910 40.19 49.64 -76.31
N VAL A 911 38.84 49.83 -76.41
CA VAL A 911 37.88 49.13 -77.35
C VAL A 911 36.63 49.95 -77.84
N LYS A 912 36.08 49.78 -79.08
CA LYS A 912 34.76 50.33 -79.56
C LYS A 912 33.93 49.46 -80.57
N ASP A 913 32.64 49.77 -80.82
CA ASP A 913 31.63 48.98 -81.61
C ASP A 913 31.11 49.61 -82.95
N ALA A 914 30.16 48.95 -83.65
CA ALA A 914 29.68 49.30 -85.00
C ALA A 914 28.55 50.33 -85.08
N LEU A 915 27.80 50.56 -84.01
CA LEU A 915 26.85 51.70 -83.93
C LEU A 915 27.59 53.03 -83.71
N ASP A 916 28.93 52.97 -83.60
CA ASP A 916 29.87 54.08 -83.40
C ASP A 916 29.53 54.91 -82.16
N CYS A 917 29.06 54.21 -81.12
CA CYS A 917 28.95 54.74 -79.77
C CYS A 917 30.36 55.00 -79.15
N THR A 918 30.43 55.67 -77.99
CA THR A 918 31.70 56.08 -77.34
C THR A 918 32.60 54.88 -76.87
N PRO A 919 33.96 54.89 -76.99
CA PRO A 919 34.88 53.76 -76.64
C PRO A 919 35.17 53.49 -75.12
N VAL A 920 35.69 52.28 -74.76
CA VAL A 920 36.00 51.78 -73.37
C VAL A 920 37.51 51.43 -73.10
N SER A 921 38.02 51.31 -71.83
CA SER A 921 39.48 51.08 -71.48
C SER A 921 39.87 50.36 -70.13
N VAL A 922 41.10 49.76 -69.96
CA VAL A 922 41.62 48.94 -68.78
C VAL A 922 43.19 48.93 -68.53
N GLU A 923 43.74 48.83 -67.30
CA GLU A 923 45.22 48.87 -66.94
C GLU A 923 45.80 47.66 -66.11
N LEU A 924 47.11 47.26 -66.26
CA LEU A 924 47.78 46.02 -65.71
C LEU A 924 49.34 46.07 -65.49
N THR A 925 49.95 45.24 -64.58
CA THR A 925 51.43 45.15 -64.25
C THR A 925 52.12 43.77 -64.53
N VAL A 926 53.43 43.72 -64.86
CA VAL A 926 54.25 42.49 -65.15
C VAL A 926 55.47 42.26 -64.16
N PRO A 927 55.67 41.07 -63.48
CA PRO A 927 56.60 40.83 -62.32
C PRO A 927 58.03 40.22 -62.57
N ASN A 928 58.85 40.00 -61.50
CA ASN A 928 60.19 39.34 -61.47
C ASN A 928 60.27 38.15 -60.44
N LEU A 929 60.72 36.93 -60.82
CA LEU A 929 60.62 35.69 -59.99
C LEU A 929 61.95 34.89 -59.88
N VAL A 930 62.19 34.15 -58.77
CA VAL A 930 63.43 33.40 -58.42
C VAL A 930 63.24 31.86 -58.50
N ASN A 931 64.29 31.07 -58.82
CA ASN A 931 64.18 29.64 -59.13
C ASN A 931 65.13 28.65 -58.42
N ALA A 932 65.92 29.02 -57.39
CA ALA A 932 66.71 28.05 -56.59
C ALA A 932 67.03 28.52 -55.14
N ILE A 933 67.13 27.58 -54.17
CA ILE A 933 67.53 27.80 -52.75
C ILE A 933 68.45 26.68 -52.18
N THR A 934 69.28 26.98 -51.17
CA THR A 934 70.25 26.07 -50.50
C THR A 934 70.17 26.13 -48.95
N PRO A 935 69.21 25.45 -48.31
CA PRO A 935 68.98 25.54 -46.87
C PRO A 935 69.98 24.71 -46.02
N ASN A 936 71.17 25.24 -45.75
CA ASN A 936 72.22 24.59 -44.94
C ASN A 936 72.56 25.34 -43.64
N GLY A 937 71.95 26.51 -43.41
CA GLY A 937 72.13 27.29 -42.18
C GLY A 937 73.37 28.18 -42.16
N ASP A 938 73.97 28.48 -43.31
CA ASP A 938 75.05 29.47 -43.44
C ASP A 938 74.57 30.91 -43.67
N ASN A 939 73.25 31.14 -43.70
CA ASN A 939 72.54 32.39 -44.00
C ASN A 939 72.62 32.87 -45.46
N VAL A 940 73.02 32.00 -46.39
CA VAL A 940 73.11 32.32 -47.83
C VAL A 940 72.13 31.45 -48.62
N ASN A 941 71.15 32.10 -49.26
CA ASN A 941 70.10 31.46 -50.07
C ASN A 941 69.31 30.37 -49.34
N ASP A 942 69.20 30.47 -48.01
CA ASP A 942 68.45 29.51 -47.21
C ASP A 942 66.93 29.64 -47.40
N VAL A 943 66.43 30.78 -47.91
CA VAL A 943 65.00 31.12 -47.93
C VAL A 943 64.55 31.68 -49.28
N LEU A 944 63.45 31.17 -49.82
CA LEU A 944 62.71 31.81 -50.91
C LEU A 944 61.83 32.94 -50.35
N ASP A 945 62.02 34.18 -50.83
CA ASP A 945 61.35 35.37 -50.28
C ASP A 945 60.57 36.14 -51.35
N TYR A 946 59.24 36.19 -51.20
CA TYR A 946 58.35 36.98 -52.06
C TYR A 946 57.60 38.08 -51.29
N SER A 947 58.13 38.50 -50.14
CA SER A 947 57.50 39.51 -49.29
C SER A 947 57.33 40.88 -49.97
N GLU A 948 58.16 41.24 -50.94
CA GLU A 948 58.01 42.51 -51.69
C GLU A 948 56.72 42.60 -52.52
N LEU A 949 56.08 41.46 -52.83
CA LEU A 949 54.80 41.42 -53.55
C LEU A 949 53.59 41.47 -52.60
N ALA A 950 53.79 41.55 -51.27
CA ALA A 950 52.72 41.43 -50.28
C ALA A 950 51.61 42.50 -50.39
N TYR A 951 51.84 43.61 -51.11
CA TYR A 951 50.80 44.61 -51.38
C TYR A 951 49.76 44.16 -52.43
N LYS A 952 50.02 43.06 -53.14
CA LYS A 952 49.09 42.50 -54.13
C LYS A 952 47.98 41.69 -53.43
N GLY A 953 46.73 41.92 -53.85
CA GLY A 953 45.57 41.28 -53.26
C GLY A 953 45.57 39.77 -53.48
N ASN A 954 45.30 38.99 -52.42
CA ASN A 954 45.27 37.53 -52.44
C ASN A 954 46.58 36.86 -52.90
N LEU A 955 47.73 37.48 -52.60
CA LEU A 955 49.01 36.85 -52.89
C LEU A 955 49.14 35.53 -52.12
N THR A 956 49.43 34.47 -52.85
CA THR A 956 49.84 33.18 -52.30
C THR A 956 50.84 32.54 -53.25
N PHE A 957 51.85 31.86 -52.71
CA PHE A 957 52.61 30.90 -53.50
C PHE A 957 52.62 29.54 -52.83
N VAL A 958 52.62 28.49 -53.62
CA VAL A 958 52.51 27.13 -53.11
C VAL A 958 53.58 26.27 -53.75
N ILE A 959 54.31 25.50 -52.94
CA ILE A 959 55.35 24.59 -53.39
C ILE A 959 54.85 23.15 -53.30
N TYR A 960 55.07 22.41 -54.39
CA TYR A 960 54.68 21.02 -54.54
C TYR A 960 55.89 20.13 -54.83
N ASP A 961 55.87 18.90 -54.30
CA ASP A 961 56.81 17.85 -54.68
C ASP A 961 56.57 17.35 -56.11
N ARG A 962 57.48 16.49 -56.58
CA ARG A 962 57.40 15.91 -57.92
C ARG A 962 56.17 15.02 -58.16
N TYR A 963 55.48 14.60 -57.10
CA TYR A 963 54.25 13.82 -57.15
C TYR A 963 52.99 14.70 -57.00
N GLY A 964 53.17 16.03 -56.92
CA GLY A 964 52.09 16.99 -56.76
C GLY A 964 51.60 17.15 -55.32
N ASN A 965 52.28 16.56 -54.34
CA ASN A 965 51.92 16.77 -52.94
C ASN A 965 52.39 18.14 -52.48
N LYS A 966 51.51 18.85 -51.78
CA LYS A 966 51.82 20.19 -51.26
C LYS A 966 52.81 20.09 -50.11
N LEU A 967 53.98 20.69 -50.29
CA LEU A 967 55.02 20.71 -49.25
C LEU A 967 54.97 21.98 -48.41
N PHE A 968 54.63 23.10 -49.05
CA PHE A 968 54.61 24.40 -48.40
C PHE A 968 53.59 25.34 -49.04
N THR A 969 53.03 26.23 -48.23
CA THR A 969 52.24 27.36 -48.71
C THR A 969 52.84 28.62 -48.11
N GLY A 970 53.38 29.48 -48.97
CA GLY A 970 53.81 30.81 -48.60
C GLY A 970 52.62 31.75 -48.59
N ASP A 971 52.31 32.27 -47.41
CA ASP A 971 51.23 33.20 -47.16
C ASP A 971 51.67 34.27 -46.15
N LYS A 972 50.74 35.16 -45.78
CA LYS A 972 51.06 36.24 -44.84
C LYS A 972 51.56 35.75 -43.48
N TYR A 973 51.20 34.55 -43.03
CA TYR A 973 51.52 34.06 -41.69
C TYR A 973 52.97 33.58 -41.58
N ASN A 974 53.57 33.16 -42.69
CA ASN A 974 55.01 32.89 -42.78
C ASN A 974 55.77 33.97 -43.56
N ASN A 975 55.16 35.15 -43.69
CA ASN A 975 55.72 36.32 -44.38
C ASN A 975 56.14 36.03 -45.83
N TYR A 976 55.45 35.12 -46.51
CA TYR A 976 55.75 34.69 -47.87
C TYR A 976 57.19 34.20 -48.03
N LYS A 977 57.70 33.53 -46.98
CA LYS A 977 59.07 33.02 -46.93
C LYS A 977 59.06 31.52 -46.71
N TRP A 978 59.93 30.81 -47.41
CA TRP A 978 60.09 29.38 -47.26
C TRP A 978 61.54 28.98 -47.07
N ASP A 979 61.85 28.30 -45.96
CA ASP A 979 63.20 27.88 -45.56
C ASP A 979 63.59 26.48 -46.06
N GLY A 980 62.87 25.95 -47.05
CA GLY A 980 63.13 24.61 -47.59
C GLY A 980 62.77 23.45 -46.66
N LYS A 981 61.99 23.69 -45.60
CA LYS A 981 61.49 22.62 -44.70
C LYS A 981 60.02 22.29 -44.95
N SER A 982 59.62 21.09 -44.54
CA SER A 982 58.22 20.68 -44.45
C SER A 982 57.96 20.04 -43.08
N SER A 983 56.93 20.52 -42.39
CA SER A 983 56.54 20.07 -41.04
C SER A 983 57.70 20.06 -40.03
N GLY A 984 58.59 21.06 -40.12
CA GLY A 984 59.75 21.21 -39.23
C GLY A 984 60.95 20.33 -39.58
N LYS A 985 60.86 19.46 -40.59
CA LYS A 985 61.97 18.63 -41.08
C LYS A 985 62.47 19.16 -42.42
N GLY A 986 63.80 19.13 -42.63
CA GLY A 986 64.39 19.43 -43.93
C GLY A 986 63.87 18.47 -44.99
N ILE A 987 63.47 19.00 -46.16
CA ILE A 987 63.08 18.16 -47.30
C ILE A 987 64.32 17.65 -48.03
N PHE A 988 64.18 16.63 -48.87
CA PHE A 988 65.32 16.14 -49.64
C PHE A 988 65.73 17.12 -50.75
N THR A 989 67.02 17.11 -51.10
CA THR A 989 67.54 17.81 -52.28
C THR A 989 66.78 17.39 -53.55
N GLY A 990 66.26 18.35 -54.33
CA GLY A 990 65.49 18.09 -55.56
C GLY A 990 64.80 19.34 -56.15
N THR A 991 64.12 19.17 -57.30
CA THR A 991 63.32 20.23 -57.95
C THR A 991 61.84 20.09 -57.61
N TYR A 992 61.19 21.23 -57.40
CA TYR A 992 59.82 21.40 -56.93
C TYR A 992 59.04 22.37 -57.83
N TRP A 993 57.72 22.29 -57.85
CA TRP A 993 56.86 23.19 -58.65
C TRP A 993 56.28 24.32 -57.79
N TYR A 994 56.12 25.51 -58.37
CA TYR A 994 55.44 26.64 -57.71
C TYR A 994 54.38 27.32 -58.59
N HIS A 995 53.29 27.71 -57.95
CA HIS A 995 52.28 28.62 -58.51
C HIS A 995 52.22 29.89 -57.69
N ILE A 996 52.05 31.05 -58.34
CA ILE A 996 51.84 32.35 -57.68
C ILE A 996 50.68 33.10 -58.38
N ASN A 997 49.77 33.66 -57.59
CA ASN A 997 48.58 34.34 -58.09
C ASN A 997 48.25 35.57 -57.26
N TRP A 998 47.64 36.58 -57.89
CA TRP A 998 47.10 37.77 -57.22
C TRP A 998 46.02 38.47 -58.04
N ASN A 999 45.35 39.44 -57.44
CA ASN A 999 44.48 40.40 -58.12
C ASN A 999 45.16 41.78 -58.18
N GLU A 1000 45.12 42.43 -59.36
CA GLU A 1000 45.54 43.83 -59.45
C GLU A 1000 44.60 44.73 -58.65
N PRO A 1001 45.09 45.83 -58.07
CA PRO A 1001 44.29 46.73 -57.25
C PRO A 1001 43.40 47.70 -58.06
N ASN A 1002 43.13 47.42 -59.35
CA ASN A 1002 42.20 48.20 -60.17
C ASN A 1002 40.73 47.93 -59.76
N ALA A 1003 39.79 48.79 -60.17
CA ALA A 1003 38.38 48.72 -59.72
C ALA A 1003 37.71 47.37 -60.04
N GLN A 1004 38.15 46.72 -61.13
CA GLN A 1004 37.66 45.45 -61.62
C GLN A 1004 38.34 44.24 -60.94
N LYS A 1005 39.35 44.46 -60.08
CA LYS A 1005 40.18 43.43 -59.42
C LYS A 1005 40.70 42.38 -60.39
N THR A 1006 41.22 42.80 -61.53
CA THR A 1006 41.61 41.89 -62.62
C THR A 1006 42.51 40.76 -62.09
N PRO A 1007 42.12 39.48 -62.28
CA PRO A 1007 42.87 38.33 -61.76
C PRO A 1007 44.12 38.05 -62.59
N VAL A 1008 45.25 37.75 -61.92
CA VAL A 1008 46.55 37.47 -62.53
C VAL A 1008 47.15 36.17 -61.96
N LYS A 1009 47.78 35.35 -62.82
CA LYS A 1009 48.32 34.02 -62.46
C LYS A 1009 49.65 33.73 -63.15
N PHE A 1010 50.61 33.18 -62.40
CA PHE A 1010 51.92 32.69 -62.89
C PHE A 1010 52.24 31.29 -62.35
N THR A 1011 53.02 30.50 -63.09
CA THR A 1011 53.36 29.10 -62.77
C THR A 1011 54.79 28.76 -63.23
N GLY A 1012 55.57 28.03 -62.43
CA GLY A 1012 56.98 27.66 -62.73
C GLY A 1012 57.58 26.60 -61.78
N TRP A 1013 58.92 26.43 -61.78
CA TRP A 1013 59.65 25.45 -60.95
C TRP A 1013 60.78 26.08 -60.11
N ILE A 1014 61.20 25.41 -59.03
CA ILE A 1014 62.25 25.83 -58.09
C ILE A 1014 63.14 24.66 -57.63
N LEU A 1015 64.46 24.85 -57.51
CA LEU A 1015 65.42 23.84 -57.04
C LEU A 1015 65.78 24.03 -55.54
N VAL A 1016 65.83 22.95 -54.75
CA VAL A 1016 66.26 22.96 -53.32
C VAL A 1016 67.42 21.98 -53.09
N LYS A 1017 68.47 22.38 -52.35
CA LYS A 1017 69.67 21.54 -52.12
C LYS A 1017 70.22 21.58 -50.68
N ASN A 1018 70.17 20.44 -49.99
CA ASN A 1018 70.62 20.18 -48.61
C ASN A 1018 71.85 19.23 -48.58
N ARG A 1019 72.79 19.41 -47.63
CA ARG A 1019 73.96 18.52 -47.39
C ARG A 1019 73.71 17.70 -46.12
N GLU A 1020 73.96 16.38 -46.13
CA GLU A 1020 74.09 15.58 -44.89
C GLU A 1020 75.42 15.88 -44.20
#